data_AF-A0A2N1R9Q9-F1
#
_entry.id   AF-A0A2N1R9Q9-F1
#
_cell.length_a   1.000
_cell.length_b   1.000
_cell.length_c   1.000
_cell.angle_alpha   90.00
_cell.angle_beta   90.00
_cell.angle_gamma   90.00
#
_symmetry.space_group_name_H-M   'P 1'
#
loop_
_entity.id
_entity.type
_entity.pdbx_description
1 polymer ?
#
loop_
_entity_poly.entity_id
_entity_poly.type
_entity_poly.pdbx_seq_one_letter_code
_entity_poly.pdbx_strand_id
1 'polypeptide(L)'
;MDDARRRVILLVEDEAIIAMDEARRLEGYNYKVMIAASGEQAVRMVCSENLPVDLVLMDINLGEGMDGTEAAKMIHECRDIPVLFLSSHTETEIVKKTEQVTNYGYVVKNSSLTVLDASIKMAFRLFEANRSIRDQKIEIETAYEQMQVANEELQATQDDLIEHARALNESEKIFRSLFEKGPIGTAYHRMVYDSDGKPVNYVILEANPAYERMTGAVKPAGKLVTDVFAGIEKDPFDWVSTYGDVARTGKEIRFQQHLELNDRWYEIVAFQNKPDHFVTIFFEITGQKRMEEELRKSERNFRDTVWDMQVGVLLQGPRAEILLSNPKALELLGLSEEQLLGRTSFDPSWNVIHEDGSPFPGPTHPVPMAIATLRPILGVIMGVARPLIGDRVWLAVDALPQFDENGAVRQVVCTFVDVTERKTAEMKVVDLLREKEILLKEVQHRIKNNMNILGSLLRLQAETQENQEARDALQAAVNRIASMMVLYDKLYRSDTVGSISMNDYLPDLVGEIARNLSRKESVEVRTEIEDIVLDEKRLSSLGIIVNELMTNSMKYAFKDRADGRIKISARRVGSRVRLIYEDNGIGIPETAASPRSGSPIEAEGSPQVKGFGLQLVAMLVQQIDGTLEIERHGRARFIIEFDE
;
A
#
# COMPACT_ATOMS: atom_id res chain seq x y z
N MET A 1 15.33 -19.72 -108.06
CA MET A 1 14.84 -20.74 -109.00
C MET A 1 13.36 -20.48 -109.12
N ASP A 2 13.03 -19.69 -110.12
CA ASP A 2 11.70 -19.17 -110.37
C ASP A 2 11.00 -20.19 -111.27
N ASP A 3 10.13 -21.02 -110.70
CA ASP A 3 9.02 -21.58 -111.47
C ASP A 3 8.11 -20.38 -111.74
N ALA A 4 8.50 -19.58 -112.73
CA ALA A 4 7.90 -18.28 -113.01
C ALA A 4 6.48 -18.56 -113.52
N ARG A 5 5.55 -18.67 -112.57
CA ARG A 5 4.12 -18.76 -112.82
C ARG A 5 3.80 -17.67 -113.82
N ARG A 6 3.37 -18.07 -115.02
CA ARG A 6 2.95 -17.12 -116.05
C ARG A 6 1.91 -16.21 -115.43
N ARG A 7 2.24 -14.92 -115.32
CA ARG A 7 1.31 -13.92 -114.77
C ARG A 7 0.07 -13.91 -115.65
N VAL A 8 -1.08 -13.97 -115.01
CA VAL A 8 -2.38 -14.08 -115.67
C VAL A 8 -2.91 -12.68 -115.91
N ILE A 9 -3.04 -12.32 -117.18
CA ILE A 9 -3.61 -11.05 -117.60
C ILE A 9 -5.06 -11.29 -118.03
N LEU A 10 -5.99 -10.57 -117.42
CA LEU A 10 -7.36 -10.49 -117.92
C LEU A 10 -7.44 -9.36 -118.95
N LEU A 11 -7.49 -9.71 -120.22
CA LEU A 11 -7.74 -8.79 -121.33
C LEU A 11 -9.25 -8.58 -121.47
N VAL A 12 -9.69 -7.33 -121.38
CA VAL A 12 -11.10 -6.95 -121.51
C VAL A 12 -11.26 -6.13 -122.78
N GLU A 13 -11.96 -6.69 -123.77
CA GLU A 13 -12.10 -6.13 -125.12
C GLU A 13 -13.41 -6.66 -125.74
N ASP A 14 -14.27 -5.77 -126.24
CA ASP A 14 -15.58 -6.10 -126.79
C ASP A 14 -15.50 -6.66 -128.23
N GLU A 15 -14.49 -6.25 -129.00
CA GLU A 15 -14.21 -6.78 -130.33
C GLU A 15 -13.42 -8.09 -130.29
N ALA A 16 -14.11 -9.23 -130.49
CA ALA A 16 -13.51 -10.57 -130.40
C ALA A 16 -12.26 -10.80 -131.29
N ILE A 17 -12.18 -10.17 -132.47
CA ILE A 17 -11.01 -10.30 -133.36
C ILE A 17 -9.80 -9.55 -132.78
N ILE A 18 -10.02 -8.36 -132.25
CA ILE A 18 -8.98 -7.55 -131.59
C ILE A 18 -8.50 -8.26 -130.33
N ALA A 19 -9.43 -8.73 -129.50
CA ALA A 19 -9.14 -9.48 -128.28
C ALA A 19 -8.28 -10.73 -128.55
N MET A 20 -8.57 -11.48 -129.61
CA MET A 20 -7.79 -12.66 -130.00
C MET A 20 -6.38 -12.33 -130.49
N ASP A 21 -6.21 -11.24 -131.25
CA ASP A 21 -4.90 -10.80 -131.74
C ASP A 21 -4.04 -10.29 -130.58
N GLU A 22 -4.58 -9.45 -129.71
CA GLU A 22 -3.88 -8.93 -128.53
C GLU A 22 -3.55 -10.03 -127.53
N ALA A 23 -4.46 -10.99 -127.30
CA ALA A 23 -4.19 -12.14 -126.45
C ALA A 23 -3.02 -12.98 -126.98
N ARG A 24 -3.00 -13.31 -128.29
CA ARG A 24 -1.88 -14.04 -128.89
C ARG A 24 -0.55 -13.29 -128.76
N ARG A 25 -0.58 -11.98 -128.95
CA ARG A 25 0.58 -11.09 -128.82
C ARG A 25 1.15 -11.13 -127.39
N LEU A 26 0.29 -11.02 -126.39
CA LEU A 26 0.67 -11.09 -124.97
C LEU A 26 1.14 -12.49 -124.56
N GLU A 27 0.52 -13.55 -125.07
CA GLU A 27 0.96 -14.94 -124.86
C GLU A 27 2.39 -15.18 -125.39
N GLY A 28 2.77 -14.48 -126.47
CA GLY A 28 4.14 -14.47 -127.00
C GLY A 28 5.19 -13.91 -126.05
N TYR A 29 4.78 -13.15 -125.02
CA TYR A 29 5.65 -12.56 -123.98
C TYR A 29 5.54 -13.31 -122.64
N ASN A 30 5.13 -14.58 -122.68
CA ASN A 30 5.05 -15.49 -121.53
C ASN A 30 4.00 -15.09 -120.47
N TYR A 31 2.99 -14.30 -120.85
CA TYR A 31 1.79 -14.10 -120.06
C TYR A 31 0.75 -15.19 -120.36
N LYS A 32 -0.11 -15.48 -119.40
CA LYS A 32 -1.32 -16.29 -119.64
C LYS A 32 -2.49 -15.32 -119.79
N VAL A 33 -3.18 -15.33 -120.91
CA VAL A 33 -4.25 -14.35 -121.15
C VAL A 33 -5.62 -15.00 -120.98
N MET A 34 -6.49 -14.33 -120.24
CA MET A 34 -7.91 -14.62 -120.14
C MET A 34 -8.67 -13.48 -120.81
N ILE A 35 -9.70 -13.78 -121.59
CA ILE A 35 -10.44 -12.77 -122.34
C ILE A 35 -11.83 -12.59 -121.71
N ALA A 36 -12.22 -11.35 -121.47
CA ALA A 36 -13.59 -10.95 -121.16
C ALA A 36 -14.11 -10.03 -122.27
N ALA A 37 -15.32 -10.28 -122.75
CA ALA A 37 -15.94 -9.56 -123.85
C ALA A 37 -16.74 -8.32 -123.40
N SER A 38 -16.87 -8.09 -122.08
CA SER A 38 -17.52 -6.89 -121.52
C SER A 38 -17.01 -6.58 -120.12
N GLY A 39 -17.27 -5.37 -119.64
CA GLY A 39 -16.92 -4.92 -118.29
C GLY A 39 -17.59 -5.77 -117.19
N GLU A 40 -18.86 -6.14 -117.36
CA GLU A 40 -19.60 -6.99 -116.42
C GLU A 40 -19.02 -8.41 -116.34
N GLN A 41 -18.56 -8.94 -117.48
CA GLN A 41 -17.88 -10.23 -117.49
C GLN A 41 -16.56 -10.15 -116.74
N ALA A 42 -15.79 -9.07 -116.94
CA ALA A 42 -14.52 -8.86 -116.24
C ALA A 42 -14.71 -8.75 -114.71
N VAL A 43 -15.67 -7.94 -114.25
CA VAL A 43 -16.00 -7.81 -112.82
C VAL A 43 -16.43 -9.17 -112.24
N ARG A 44 -17.29 -9.91 -112.93
CA ARG A 44 -17.73 -11.24 -112.48
C ARG A 44 -16.55 -12.21 -112.35
N MET A 45 -15.67 -12.24 -113.35
CA MET A 45 -14.50 -13.12 -113.36
C MET A 45 -13.52 -12.81 -112.21
N VAL A 46 -13.30 -11.53 -111.90
CA VAL A 46 -12.35 -11.12 -110.85
C VAL A 46 -12.95 -11.17 -109.45
N CYS A 47 -14.14 -10.61 -109.27
CA CYS A 47 -14.76 -10.42 -107.94
C CYS A 47 -15.59 -11.64 -107.51
N SER A 48 -16.44 -12.16 -108.40
CA SER A 48 -17.43 -13.19 -108.05
C SER A 48 -16.88 -14.60 -108.23
N GLU A 49 -16.23 -14.88 -109.36
CA GLU A 49 -15.62 -16.18 -109.67
C GLU A 49 -14.21 -16.34 -109.07
N ASN A 50 -13.64 -15.22 -108.57
CA ASN A 50 -12.34 -15.15 -107.93
C ASN A 50 -11.21 -15.79 -108.76
N LEU A 51 -11.26 -15.61 -110.08
CA LEU A 51 -10.26 -16.19 -110.97
C LEU A 51 -8.87 -15.61 -110.66
N PRO A 52 -7.80 -16.40 -110.84
CA PRO A 52 -6.45 -16.00 -110.46
C PRO A 52 -5.88 -15.03 -111.50
N VAL A 53 -6.33 -13.78 -111.46
CA VAL A 53 -5.87 -12.68 -112.32
C VAL A 53 -4.82 -11.87 -111.56
N ASP A 54 -3.69 -11.62 -112.21
CA ASP A 54 -2.57 -10.87 -111.66
C ASP A 54 -2.58 -9.40 -112.13
N LEU A 55 -3.11 -9.13 -113.34
CA LEU A 55 -3.31 -7.78 -113.87
C LEU A 55 -4.53 -7.77 -114.80
N VAL A 56 -5.29 -6.68 -114.78
CA VAL A 56 -6.39 -6.46 -115.73
C VAL A 56 -5.91 -5.47 -116.78
N LEU A 57 -5.93 -5.90 -118.05
CA LEU A 57 -5.70 -5.04 -119.19
C LEU A 57 -7.06 -4.67 -119.77
N MET A 58 -7.50 -3.45 -119.47
CA MET A 58 -8.88 -3.02 -119.63
C MET A 58 -9.00 -2.06 -120.81
N ASP A 59 -9.69 -2.42 -121.89
CA ASP A 59 -10.10 -1.40 -122.84
C ASP A 59 -11.05 -0.40 -122.17
N ILE A 60 -10.85 0.87 -122.48
CA ILE A 60 -11.67 1.95 -121.95
C ILE A 60 -13.06 1.89 -122.55
N ASN A 61 -13.20 1.63 -123.86
CA ASN A 61 -14.48 1.74 -124.57
C ASN A 61 -15.05 0.39 -125.00
N LEU A 62 -15.78 -0.28 -124.10
CA LEU A 62 -16.29 -1.65 -124.26
C LEU A 62 -17.67 -1.77 -124.93
N GLY A 63 -18.06 -0.77 -125.74
CA GLY A 63 -19.33 -0.78 -126.48
C GLY A 63 -20.59 -0.51 -125.62
N GLU A 64 -21.73 -1.13 -125.97
CA GLU A 64 -22.99 -0.98 -125.23
C GLU A 64 -22.97 -1.81 -123.92
N GLY A 65 -22.96 -1.13 -122.77
CA GLY A 65 -22.92 -1.77 -121.44
C GLY A 65 -22.09 -0.97 -120.44
N MET A 66 -21.50 -1.66 -119.46
CA MET A 66 -20.56 -1.11 -118.49
C MET A 66 -19.26 -0.63 -119.17
N ASP A 67 -18.92 0.63 -118.91
CA ASP A 67 -17.68 1.24 -119.41
C ASP A 67 -16.43 0.64 -118.73
N GLY A 68 -15.28 0.68 -119.41
CA GLY A 68 -14.04 0.12 -118.87
C GLY A 68 -13.59 0.79 -117.57
N THR A 69 -13.85 2.09 -117.40
CA THR A 69 -13.52 2.83 -116.16
C THR A 69 -14.43 2.45 -114.99
N GLU A 70 -15.70 2.16 -115.25
CA GLU A 70 -16.66 1.67 -114.25
C GLU A 70 -16.30 0.25 -113.80
N ALA A 71 -15.97 -0.63 -114.74
CA ALA A 71 -15.52 -1.99 -114.46
C ALA A 71 -14.24 -2.01 -113.59
N ALA A 72 -13.26 -1.15 -113.91
CA ALA A 72 -12.02 -1.03 -113.15
C ALA A 72 -12.24 -0.59 -111.69
N LYS A 73 -13.17 0.36 -111.46
CA LYS A 73 -13.52 0.80 -110.11
C LYS A 73 -14.14 -0.32 -109.27
N MET A 74 -15.09 -1.07 -109.85
CA MET A 74 -15.72 -2.21 -109.19
C MET A 74 -14.73 -3.34 -108.89
N ILE A 75 -13.78 -3.58 -109.81
CA ILE A 75 -12.70 -4.54 -109.60
C ILE A 75 -11.80 -4.10 -108.43
N HIS A 76 -11.44 -2.82 -108.34
CA HIS A 76 -10.59 -2.32 -107.27
C HIS A 76 -11.25 -2.41 -105.88
N GLU A 77 -12.56 -2.18 -105.80
CA GLU A 77 -13.33 -2.31 -104.57
C GLU A 77 -13.38 -3.75 -104.05
N CYS A 78 -13.39 -4.74 -104.94
CA CYS A 78 -13.47 -6.15 -104.57
C CYS A 78 -12.10 -6.81 -104.39
N ARG A 79 -11.07 -6.36 -105.13
CA ARG A 79 -9.76 -7.01 -105.18
C ARG A 79 -8.66 -5.99 -105.48
N ASP A 80 -7.63 -5.96 -104.63
CA ASP A 80 -6.46 -5.11 -104.84
C ASP A 80 -5.55 -5.74 -105.91
N ILE A 81 -5.81 -5.42 -107.18
CA ILE A 81 -5.02 -5.84 -108.34
C ILE A 81 -4.73 -4.64 -109.26
N PRO A 82 -3.59 -4.63 -109.97
CA PRO A 82 -3.29 -3.57 -110.92
C PRO A 82 -4.20 -3.66 -112.15
N VAL A 83 -4.83 -2.53 -112.51
CA VAL A 83 -5.59 -2.36 -113.76
C VAL A 83 -4.85 -1.37 -114.65
N LEU A 84 -4.49 -1.80 -115.86
CA LEU A 84 -3.84 -1.01 -116.90
C LEU A 84 -4.85 -0.77 -118.03
N PHE A 85 -5.08 0.47 -118.43
CA PHE A 85 -6.07 0.78 -119.46
C PHE A 85 -5.50 0.71 -120.88
N LEU A 86 -6.27 0.22 -121.85
CA LEU A 86 -6.01 0.32 -123.30
C LEU A 86 -6.86 1.44 -123.90
N SER A 87 -6.26 2.32 -124.71
CA SER A 87 -6.99 3.44 -125.31
C SER A 87 -6.70 3.59 -126.81
N SER A 88 -7.74 3.78 -127.62
CA SER A 88 -7.63 4.01 -129.07
C SER A 88 -7.27 5.46 -129.46
N HIS A 89 -7.32 6.42 -128.52
CA HIS A 89 -7.09 7.84 -128.77
C HIS A 89 -6.11 8.44 -127.75
N THR A 90 -5.26 9.37 -128.18
CA THR A 90 -4.28 10.05 -127.33
C THR A 90 -4.83 11.32 -126.67
N GLU A 91 -6.14 11.42 -126.45
CA GLU A 91 -6.79 12.63 -125.97
C GLU A 91 -6.65 12.83 -124.45
N THR A 92 -6.36 14.07 -124.02
CA THR A 92 -6.09 14.47 -122.63
C THR A 92 -7.27 14.22 -121.67
N GLU A 93 -8.50 14.12 -122.19
CA GLU A 93 -9.72 13.94 -121.41
C GLU A 93 -9.88 12.49 -120.91
N ILE A 94 -9.41 11.52 -121.69
CA ILE A 94 -9.41 10.09 -121.35
C ILE A 94 -8.34 9.77 -120.28
N VAL A 95 -7.20 10.49 -120.32
CA VAL A 95 -6.11 10.37 -119.32
C VAL A 95 -6.59 10.81 -117.93
N LYS A 96 -7.29 11.94 -117.82
CA LYS A 96 -7.82 12.42 -116.54
C LYS A 96 -8.88 11.51 -115.92
N LYS A 97 -9.73 10.89 -116.75
CA LYS A 97 -10.73 9.93 -116.28
C LYS A 97 -10.10 8.66 -115.72
N THR A 98 -9.01 8.18 -116.32
CA THR A 98 -8.34 6.94 -115.91
C THR A 98 -7.42 7.12 -114.70
N GLU A 99 -6.74 8.27 -114.56
CA GLU A 99 -5.95 8.63 -113.36
C GLU A 99 -6.80 8.70 -112.07
N GLN A 100 -8.09 9.00 -112.18
CA GLN A 100 -9.01 9.03 -111.04
C GLN A 100 -9.44 7.63 -110.57
N VAL A 101 -9.21 6.59 -111.39
CA VAL A 101 -9.68 5.23 -111.13
C VAL A 101 -8.53 4.31 -110.71
N THR A 102 -7.40 4.30 -111.44
CA THR A 102 -6.19 3.53 -111.04
C THR A 102 -4.89 4.29 -111.32
N ASN A 103 -3.87 4.06 -110.49
CA ASN A 103 -2.55 4.70 -110.57
C ASN A 103 -1.53 3.94 -111.43
N TYR A 104 -1.97 2.91 -112.17
CA TYR A 104 -1.06 1.97 -112.83
C TYR A 104 -0.82 2.28 -114.32
N GLY A 105 -1.56 3.24 -114.88
CA GLY A 105 -1.31 3.84 -116.20
C GLY A 105 -2.23 3.37 -117.32
N TYR A 106 -2.00 3.90 -118.53
CA TYR A 106 -2.69 3.51 -119.75
C TYR A 106 -1.69 3.27 -120.89
N VAL A 107 -2.09 2.49 -121.88
CA VAL A 107 -1.32 2.15 -123.08
C VAL A 107 -2.17 2.39 -124.33
N VAL A 108 -1.56 2.91 -125.40
CA VAL A 108 -2.27 3.18 -126.67
C VAL A 108 -2.47 1.87 -127.45
N LYS A 109 -3.69 1.61 -127.95
CA LYS A 109 -4.02 0.47 -128.82
C LYS A 109 -3.19 0.53 -130.10
N ASN A 110 -2.75 -0.63 -130.62
CA ASN A 110 -1.80 -0.77 -131.73
C ASN A 110 -0.36 -0.29 -131.46
N SER A 111 0.00 0.03 -130.21
CA SER A 111 1.41 0.24 -129.86
C SER A 111 2.24 -1.04 -130.05
N SER A 112 3.55 -0.89 -130.26
CA SER A 112 4.45 -2.03 -130.40
C SER A 112 4.40 -2.92 -129.16
N LEU A 113 4.47 -4.25 -129.30
CA LEU A 113 4.44 -5.20 -128.17
C LEU A 113 5.44 -4.85 -127.06
N THR A 114 6.61 -4.31 -127.43
CA THR A 114 7.65 -3.92 -126.49
C THR A 114 7.18 -2.82 -125.51
N VAL A 115 6.35 -1.89 -125.99
CA VAL A 115 5.78 -0.81 -125.16
C VAL A 115 4.71 -1.36 -124.22
N LEU A 116 3.86 -2.27 -124.70
CA LEU A 116 2.82 -2.90 -123.89
C LEU A 116 3.42 -3.76 -122.76
N ASP A 117 4.41 -4.60 -123.07
CA ASP A 117 5.13 -5.42 -122.07
C ASP A 117 5.86 -4.55 -121.02
N ALA A 118 6.53 -3.49 -121.45
CA ALA A 118 7.19 -2.56 -120.54
C ALA A 118 6.20 -1.87 -119.59
N SER A 119 5.02 -1.51 -120.10
CA SER A 119 3.96 -0.86 -119.32
C SER A 119 3.33 -1.82 -118.28
N ILE A 120 3.06 -3.07 -118.68
CA ILE A 120 2.60 -4.13 -117.78
C ILE A 120 3.62 -4.37 -116.66
N LYS A 121 4.92 -4.47 -116.99
CA LYS A 121 5.99 -4.62 -115.98
C LYS A 121 6.08 -3.43 -115.04
N MET A 122 5.88 -2.21 -115.53
CA MET A 122 5.87 -0.99 -114.72
C MET A 122 4.68 -0.98 -113.75
N ALA A 123 3.48 -1.34 -114.23
CA ALA A 123 2.27 -1.45 -113.40
C ALA A 123 2.48 -2.41 -112.22
N PHE A 124 3.09 -3.58 -112.47
CA PHE A 124 3.44 -4.51 -111.41
C PHE A 124 4.43 -3.94 -110.39
N ARG A 125 5.51 -3.28 -110.85
CA ARG A 125 6.51 -2.67 -109.95
C ARG A 125 5.89 -1.59 -109.06
N LEU A 126 5.03 -0.75 -109.64
CA LEU A 126 4.34 0.31 -108.89
C LEU A 126 3.36 -0.27 -107.86
N PHE A 127 2.63 -1.32 -108.22
CA PHE A 127 1.72 -2.02 -107.31
C PHE A 127 2.47 -2.63 -106.12
N GLU A 128 3.55 -3.38 -106.39
CA GLU A 128 4.39 -4.00 -105.36
C GLU A 128 5.02 -2.93 -104.44
N ALA A 129 5.51 -1.82 -104.98
CA ALA A 129 6.07 -0.71 -104.19
C ALA A 129 5.03 -0.02 -103.30
N ASN A 130 3.85 0.32 -103.85
CA ASN A 130 2.78 0.97 -103.09
C ASN A 130 2.25 0.07 -101.97
N ARG A 131 2.13 -1.24 -102.22
CA ARG A 131 1.77 -2.22 -101.21
C ARG A 131 2.82 -2.27 -100.09
N SER A 132 4.11 -2.33 -100.44
CA SER A 132 5.19 -2.34 -99.44
C SER A 132 5.20 -1.09 -98.55
N ILE A 133 4.95 0.10 -99.12
CA ILE A 133 4.89 1.36 -98.34
C ILE A 133 3.69 1.33 -97.38
N ARG A 134 2.54 0.84 -97.85
CA ARG A 134 1.33 0.72 -97.02
C ARG A 134 1.57 -0.22 -95.84
N ASP A 135 2.21 -1.36 -96.08
CA ASP A 135 2.54 -2.35 -95.05
C ASP A 135 3.52 -1.77 -94.02
N GLN A 136 4.59 -1.08 -94.46
CA GLN A 136 5.53 -0.39 -93.56
C GLN A 136 4.87 0.69 -92.71
N LYS A 137 3.92 1.44 -93.27
CA LYS A 137 3.20 2.48 -92.54
C LYS A 137 2.40 1.88 -91.38
N ILE A 138 1.69 0.78 -91.63
CA ILE A 138 0.94 0.05 -90.59
C ILE A 138 1.87 -0.47 -89.50
N GLU A 139 3.05 -0.99 -89.88
CA GLU A 139 4.04 -1.49 -88.91
C GLU A 139 4.57 -0.36 -88.00
N ILE A 140 4.89 0.81 -88.56
CA ILE A 140 5.35 1.97 -87.79
C ILE A 140 4.26 2.49 -86.84
N GLU A 141 3.01 2.61 -87.32
CA GLU A 141 1.88 3.06 -86.49
C GLU A 141 1.67 2.11 -85.30
N THR A 142 1.74 0.80 -85.55
CA THR A 142 1.63 -0.22 -84.50
C THR A 142 2.78 -0.13 -83.49
N ALA A 143 4.02 0.03 -83.95
CA ALA A 143 5.17 0.18 -83.06
C ALA A 143 5.13 1.46 -82.23
N TYR A 144 4.61 2.56 -82.80
CA TYR A 144 4.44 3.83 -82.10
C TYR A 144 3.43 3.70 -80.96
N GLU A 145 2.28 3.06 -81.19
CA GLU A 145 1.29 2.80 -80.13
C GLU A 145 1.87 1.94 -79.00
N GLN A 146 2.61 0.87 -79.33
CA GLN A 146 3.26 0.02 -78.33
C GLN A 146 4.30 0.79 -77.48
N MET A 147 5.10 1.64 -78.12
CA MET A 147 6.08 2.46 -77.43
C MET A 147 5.42 3.46 -76.48
N GLN A 148 4.28 4.03 -76.86
CA GLN A 148 3.55 4.98 -76.03
C GLN A 148 3.04 4.31 -74.74
N VAL A 149 2.46 3.11 -74.84
CA VAL A 149 2.02 2.32 -73.68
C VAL A 149 3.21 1.99 -72.76
N ALA A 150 4.32 1.52 -73.32
CA ALA A 150 5.52 1.20 -72.52
C ALA A 150 6.09 2.42 -71.77
N ASN A 151 5.99 3.60 -72.37
CA ASN A 151 6.48 4.83 -71.73
C ASN A 151 5.58 5.27 -70.57
N GLU A 152 4.26 5.09 -70.68
CA GLU A 152 3.31 5.33 -69.58
C GLU A 152 3.56 4.38 -68.41
N GLU A 153 3.80 3.08 -68.67
CA GLU A 153 4.15 2.10 -67.63
C GLU A 153 5.47 2.44 -66.92
N LEU A 154 6.48 2.91 -67.67
CA LEU A 154 7.77 3.31 -67.11
C LEU A 154 7.64 4.53 -66.19
N GLN A 155 6.83 5.52 -66.58
CA GLN A 155 6.56 6.71 -65.75
C GLN A 155 5.87 6.32 -64.44
N ALA A 156 4.85 5.46 -64.49
CA ALA A 156 4.18 4.97 -63.30
C ALA A 156 5.15 4.25 -62.35
N THR A 157 6.03 3.40 -62.89
CA THR A 157 7.05 2.69 -62.10
C THR A 157 8.06 3.66 -61.45
N GLN A 158 8.44 4.73 -62.17
CA GLN A 158 9.36 5.74 -61.66
C GLN A 158 8.76 6.53 -60.50
N ASP A 159 7.49 6.91 -60.61
CA ASP A 159 6.77 7.63 -59.55
C ASP A 159 6.63 6.78 -58.28
N ASP A 160 6.29 5.50 -58.43
CA ASP A 160 6.24 4.53 -57.32
C ASP A 160 7.61 4.41 -56.61
N LEU A 161 8.71 4.36 -57.37
CA LEU A 161 10.07 4.29 -56.82
C LEU A 161 10.42 5.54 -56.00
N ILE A 162 10.00 6.73 -56.46
CA ILE A 162 10.22 7.99 -55.74
C ILE A 162 9.42 7.99 -54.42
N GLU A 163 8.19 7.49 -54.44
CA GLU A 163 7.36 7.40 -53.23
C GLU A 163 7.96 6.42 -52.21
N HIS A 164 8.40 5.24 -52.64
CA HIS A 164 9.09 4.27 -51.79
C HIS A 164 10.38 4.84 -51.20
N ALA A 165 11.18 5.57 -51.99
CA ALA A 165 12.40 6.21 -51.51
C ALA A 165 12.10 7.29 -50.45
N ARG A 166 11.02 8.06 -50.60
CA ARG A 166 10.57 9.03 -49.59
C ARG A 166 10.11 8.33 -48.31
N ALA A 167 9.30 7.29 -48.42
CA ALA A 167 8.82 6.53 -47.27
C ALA A 167 9.97 5.88 -46.49
N LEU A 168 10.98 5.35 -47.19
CA LEU A 168 12.18 4.79 -46.57
C LEU A 168 12.97 5.86 -45.79
N ASN A 169 13.18 7.04 -46.40
CA ASN A 169 13.88 8.14 -45.76
C ASN A 169 13.13 8.71 -44.54
N GLU A 170 11.79 8.80 -44.60
CA GLU A 170 10.95 9.16 -43.45
C GLU A 170 11.08 8.13 -42.32
N SER A 171 10.97 6.84 -42.65
CA SER A 171 11.14 5.74 -41.68
C SER A 171 12.52 5.75 -41.03
N GLU A 172 13.59 5.95 -41.82
CA GLU A 172 14.96 6.06 -41.30
C GLU A 172 15.11 7.24 -40.32
N LYS A 173 14.53 8.41 -40.64
CA LYS A 173 14.54 9.57 -39.75
C LYS A 173 13.83 9.28 -38.43
N ILE A 174 12.68 8.60 -38.47
CA ILE A 174 11.94 8.22 -37.25
C ILE A 174 12.77 7.26 -36.40
N PHE A 175 13.32 6.19 -37.00
CA PHE A 175 14.18 5.23 -36.31
C PHE A 175 15.41 5.90 -35.69
N ARG A 176 16.09 6.77 -36.45
CA ARG A 176 17.24 7.52 -35.95
C ARG A 176 16.86 8.45 -34.81
N SER A 177 15.72 9.12 -34.88
CA SER A 177 15.22 9.96 -33.78
C SER A 177 14.89 9.15 -32.53
N LEU A 178 14.28 7.96 -32.66
CA LEU A 178 14.02 7.06 -31.53
C LEU A 178 15.31 6.56 -30.91
N PHE A 179 16.28 6.17 -31.75
CA PHE A 179 17.60 5.74 -31.30
C PHE A 179 18.32 6.86 -30.54
N GLU A 180 18.39 8.09 -31.08
CA GLU A 180 19.14 9.19 -30.46
C GLU A 180 18.47 9.81 -29.22
N LYS A 181 17.13 9.96 -29.25
CA LYS A 181 16.37 10.69 -28.21
C LYS A 181 15.68 9.77 -27.20
N GLY A 182 15.60 8.48 -27.48
CA GLY A 182 14.93 7.52 -26.62
C GLY A 182 15.55 7.47 -25.20
N PRO A 183 14.77 7.08 -24.18
CA PRO A 183 15.28 6.95 -22.82
C PRO A 183 15.99 5.61 -22.58
N ILE A 184 16.12 4.75 -23.59
CA ILE A 184 16.66 3.39 -23.47
C ILE A 184 18.08 3.38 -24.04
N GLY A 185 19.04 2.84 -23.30
CA GLY A 185 20.42 2.75 -23.77
C GLY A 185 20.60 1.61 -24.76
N THR A 186 20.89 1.92 -26.02
CA THR A 186 21.11 0.90 -27.05
C THR A 186 22.52 1.00 -27.60
N ALA A 187 23.20 -0.14 -27.69
CA ALA A 187 24.51 -0.22 -28.32
C ALA A 187 24.60 -1.44 -29.25
N TYR A 188 25.31 -1.25 -30.36
CA TYR A 188 25.61 -2.26 -31.35
C TYR A 188 27.09 -2.62 -31.29
N HIS A 189 27.38 -3.93 -31.26
CA HIS A 189 28.69 -4.44 -30.91
C HIS A 189 29.17 -5.48 -31.92
N ARG A 190 30.49 -5.65 -31.99
CA ARG A 190 31.14 -6.77 -32.66
C ARG A 190 32.04 -7.51 -31.67
N MET A 191 31.83 -8.82 -31.56
CA MET A 191 32.63 -9.69 -30.69
C MET A 191 34.06 -9.83 -31.22
N VAL A 192 35.01 -9.97 -30.29
CA VAL A 192 36.43 -10.22 -30.56
C VAL A 192 36.78 -11.56 -29.93
N TYR A 193 37.38 -12.43 -30.74
CA TYR A 193 37.78 -13.77 -30.33
C TYR A 193 39.30 -13.92 -30.36
N ASP A 194 39.82 -14.82 -29.52
CA ASP A 194 41.22 -15.27 -29.61
C ASP A 194 41.42 -16.30 -30.75
N SER A 195 42.65 -16.81 -30.88
CA SER A 195 43.02 -17.83 -31.87
C SER A 195 42.30 -19.16 -31.70
N ASP A 196 41.79 -19.46 -30.50
CA ASP A 196 41.03 -20.67 -30.19
C ASP A 196 39.51 -20.47 -30.35
N GLY A 197 39.10 -19.28 -30.81
CA GLY A 197 37.71 -18.93 -31.04
C GLY A 197 36.92 -18.62 -29.77
N LYS A 198 37.56 -18.33 -28.64
CA LYS A 198 36.89 -17.94 -27.38
C LYS A 198 36.65 -16.41 -27.36
N PRO A 199 35.48 -15.91 -26.90
CA PRO A 199 35.25 -14.49 -26.77
C PRO A 199 36.19 -13.92 -25.70
N VAL A 200 36.95 -12.88 -26.07
CA VAL A 200 37.92 -12.23 -25.19
C VAL A 200 37.67 -10.74 -25.03
N ASN A 201 36.91 -10.12 -25.94
CA ASN A 201 36.53 -8.72 -25.86
C ASN A 201 35.39 -8.42 -26.83
N TYR A 202 34.91 -7.18 -26.89
CA TYR A 202 34.03 -6.71 -27.95
C TYR A 202 34.24 -5.22 -28.23
N VAL A 203 34.04 -4.83 -29.49
CA VAL A 203 34.07 -3.44 -29.93
C VAL A 203 32.65 -2.89 -29.91
N ILE A 204 32.45 -1.73 -29.30
CA ILE A 204 31.18 -0.98 -29.40
C ILE A 204 31.23 -0.23 -30.73
N LEU A 205 30.45 -0.67 -31.72
CA LEU A 205 30.44 -0.05 -33.05
C LEU A 205 29.63 1.25 -33.05
N GLU A 206 28.47 1.20 -32.41
CA GLU A 206 27.55 2.34 -32.31
C GLU A 206 26.85 2.29 -30.96
N ALA A 207 26.60 3.44 -30.36
CA ALA A 207 25.82 3.55 -29.14
C ALA A 207 25.02 4.85 -29.18
N ASN A 208 23.81 4.81 -28.65
CA ASN A 208 23.01 6.01 -28.56
C ASN A 208 23.40 6.88 -27.34
N PRO A 209 23.00 8.16 -27.31
CA PRO A 209 23.26 9.04 -26.19
C PRO A 209 22.69 8.55 -24.84
N ALA A 210 21.59 7.78 -24.86
CA ALA A 210 21.05 7.21 -23.63
C ALA A 210 21.99 6.15 -23.03
N TYR A 211 22.60 5.31 -23.85
CA TYR A 211 23.61 4.34 -23.42
C TYR A 211 24.79 5.05 -22.76
N GLU A 212 25.31 6.11 -23.39
CA GLU A 212 26.40 6.91 -22.83
C GLU A 212 26.02 7.53 -21.47
N ARG A 213 24.84 8.17 -21.37
CA ARG A 213 24.36 8.77 -20.11
C ARG A 213 24.12 7.75 -19.00
N MET A 214 23.58 6.58 -19.35
CA MET A 214 23.25 5.52 -18.39
C MET A 214 24.50 4.85 -17.87
N THR A 215 25.39 4.44 -18.77
CA THR A 215 26.56 3.63 -18.43
C THR A 215 27.77 4.48 -18.02
N GLY A 216 27.81 5.75 -18.43
CA GLY A 216 28.97 6.62 -18.26
C GLY A 216 30.02 6.48 -19.36
N ALA A 217 29.73 5.70 -20.41
CA ALA A 217 30.63 5.53 -21.54
C ALA A 217 30.93 6.87 -22.25
N VAL A 218 32.22 7.19 -22.41
CA VAL A 218 32.64 8.43 -23.08
C VAL A 218 33.06 8.14 -24.53
N LYS A 219 32.17 8.49 -25.48
CA LYS A 219 32.36 8.24 -26.92
C LYS A 219 32.80 6.79 -27.19
N PRO A 220 31.95 5.79 -26.93
CA PRO A 220 32.31 4.38 -26.99
C PRO A 220 32.48 3.85 -28.42
N ALA A 221 31.87 4.51 -29.41
CA ALA A 221 31.91 4.07 -30.80
C ALA A 221 33.35 3.85 -31.31
N GLY A 222 33.60 2.67 -31.87
CA GLY A 222 34.89 2.22 -32.40
C GLY A 222 35.88 1.68 -31.38
N LYS A 223 35.58 1.69 -30.07
CA LYS A 223 36.51 1.27 -29.01
C LYS A 223 36.17 -0.10 -28.44
N LEU A 224 37.18 -0.78 -27.86
CA LEU A 224 36.96 -2.00 -27.10
C LEU A 224 36.24 -1.68 -25.79
N VAL A 225 35.42 -2.60 -25.28
CA VAL A 225 34.72 -2.41 -23.99
C VAL A 225 35.72 -2.16 -22.86
N THR A 226 36.89 -2.79 -22.90
CA THR A 226 37.95 -2.60 -21.89
C THR A 226 38.55 -1.19 -21.91
N ASP A 227 38.53 -0.52 -23.05
CA ASP A 227 39.00 0.87 -23.18
C ASP A 227 37.92 1.86 -22.74
N VAL A 228 36.65 1.52 -22.96
CA VAL A 228 35.50 2.33 -22.58
C VAL A 228 35.23 2.24 -21.07
N PHE A 229 35.32 1.02 -20.53
CA PHE A 229 35.07 0.67 -19.14
C PHE A 229 36.33 0.05 -18.55
N ALA A 230 37.28 0.91 -18.19
CA ALA A 230 38.53 0.48 -17.57
C ALA A 230 38.24 -0.28 -16.26
N GLY A 231 38.62 -1.56 -16.21
CA GLY A 231 38.35 -2.43 -15.07
C GLY A 231 37.08 -3.28 -15.17
N ILE A 232 36.37 -3.26 -16.30
CA ILE A 232 35.19 -4.12 -16.54
C ILE A 232 35.47 -5.61 -16.31
N GLU A 233 36.71 -6.05 -16.53
CA GLU A 233 37.14 -7.44 -16.32
C GLU A 233 37.25 -7.83 -14.83
N LYS A 234 37.20 -6.85 -13.93
CA LYS A 234 37.16 -7.07 -12.48
C LYS A 234 35.75 -7.08 -11.92
N ASP A 235 34.74 -6.72 -12.72
CA ASP A 235 33.35 -6.77 -12.31
C ASP A 235 32.98 -8.23 -11.98
N PRO A 236 32.21 -8.50 -10.90
CA PRO A 236 31.81 -9.86 -10.54
C PRO A 236 31.03 -10.59 -11.65
N PHE A 237 30.43 -9.84 -12.55
CA PHE A 237 29.72 -10.38 -13.71
C PHE A 237 30.61 -10.44 -14.94
N ASP A 238 30.73 -11.62 -15.56
CA ASP A 238 31.50 -11.81 -16.79
C ASP A 238 30.71 -11.31 -18.02
N TRP A 239 30.83 -10.01 -18.28
CA TRP A 239 30.19 -9.33 -19.41
C TRP A 239 30.61 -9.89 -20.78
N VAL A 240 31.91 -10.20 -20.94
CA VAL A 240 32.47 -10.63 -22.23
C VAL A 240 31.99 -12.03 -22.57
N SER A 241 32.06 -12.98 -21.63
CA SER A 241 31.59 -14.34 -21.88
C SER A 241 30.08 -14.37 -22.10
N THR A 242 29.31 -13.62 -21.29
CA THR A 242 27.85 -13.58 -21.41
C THR A 242 27.40 -13.10 -22.80
N TYR A 243 27.97 -12.00 -23.29
CA TYR A 243 27.64 -11.53 -24.65
C TYR A 243 28.30 -12.37 -25.75
N GLY A 244 29.42 -13.03 -25.45
CA GLY A 244 30.06 -14.01 -26.32
C GLY A 244 29.13 -15.17 -26.66
N ASP A 245 28.38 -15.66 -25.67
CA ASP A 245 27.37 -16.70 -25.88
C ASP A 245 26.22 -16.22 -26.78
N VAL A 246 25.75 -14.98 -26.60
CA VAL A 246 24.73 -14.37 -27.48
C VAL A 246 25.24 -14.26 -28.91
N ALA A 247 26.45 -13.73 -29.08
CA ALA A 247 27.06 -13.50 -30.39
C ALA A 247 27.34 -14.81 -31.15
N ARG A 248 27.53 -15.94 -30.44
CA ARG A 248 27.78 -17.26 -31.03
C ARG A 248 26.51 -18.06 -31.27
N THR A 249 25.62 -18.11 -30.28
CA THR A 249 24.43 -18.99 -30.31
C THR A 249 23.24 -18.36 -31.00
N GLY A 250 23.19 -17.03 -31.09
CA GLY A 250 22.02 -16.30 -31.57
C GLY A 250 20.85 -16.26 -30.57
N LYS A 251 20.98 -16.86 -29.39
CA LYS A 251 19.93 -16.90 -28.37
C LYS A 251 19.83 -15.55 -27.68
N GLU A 252 18.63 -14.95 -27.72
CA GLU A 252 18.31 -13.75 -26.94
C GLU A 252 18.36 -14.07 -25.44
N ILE A 253 18.97 -13.16 -24.67
CA ILE A 253 19.01 -13.21 -23.21
C ILE A 253 18.44 -11.92 -22.63
N ARG A 254 17.77 -12.07 -21.48
CA ARG A 254 17.28 -10.96 -20.66
C ARG A 254 17.66 -11.24 -19.21
N PHE A 255 18.34 -10.29 -18.57
CA PHE A 255 18.79 -10.45 -17.20
C PHE A 255 18.91 -9.10 -16.48
N GLN A 256 18.93 -9.13 -15.15
CA GLN A 256 19.15 -7.95 -14.30
C GLN A 256 20.53 -8.05 -13.65
N GLN A 257 21.36 -7.02 -13.78
CA GLN A 257 22.72 -7.04 -13.27
C GLN A 257 23.14 -5.67 -12.77
N HIS A 258 23.90 -5.66 -11.67
CA HIS A 258 24.59 -4.48 -11.17
C HIS A 258 25.91 -4.32 -11.91
N LEU A 259 26.18 -3.11 -12.38
CA LEU A 259 27.48 -2.72 -12.92
C LEU A 259 28.24 -1.98 -11.82
N GLU A 260 29.32 -2.57 -11.30
CA GLU A 260 30.04 -2.00 -10.16
C GLU A 260 30.72 -0.68 -10.50
N LEU A 261 31.15 -0.52 -11.76
CA LEU A 261 31.90 0.67 -12.22
C LEU A 261 31.15 1.99 -12.04
N ASN A 262 29.82 1.97 -12.06
CA ASN A 262 29.02 3.18 -11.90
C ASN A 262 27.92 3.05 -10.83
N ASP A 263 27.94 1.96 -10.07
CA ASP A 263 26.99 1.63 -9.01
C ASP A 263 25.52 1.73 -9.43
N ARG A 264 25.19 1.15 -10.60
CA ARG A 264 23.81 1.14 -11.12
C ARG A 264 23.35 -0.27 -11.47
N TRP A 265 22.04 -0.47 -11.34
CA TRP A 265 21.40 -1.70 -11.74
C TRP A 265 20.74 -1.54 -13.10
N TYR A 266 20.93 -2.53 -13.95
CA TYR A 266 20.35 -2.57 -15.29
C TYR A 266 19.52 -3.84 -15.47
N GLU A 267 18.41 -3.70 -16.17
CA GLU A 267 17.82 -4.80 -16.92
C GLU A 267 18.32 -4.71 -18.36
N ILE A 268 18.90 -5.80 -18.85
CA ILE A 268 19.59 -5.84 -20.13
C ILE A 268 18.96 -6.91 -21.00
N VAL A 269 18.64 -6.54 -22.23
CA VAL A 269 18.29 -7.47 -23.31
C VAL A 269 19.44 -7.48 -24.31
N ALA A 270 19.93 -8.67 -24.64
CA ALA A 270 20.97 -8.84 -25.64
C ALA A 270 20.57 -9.90 -26.66
N PHE A 271 20.72 -9.58 -27.95
CA PHE A 271 20.39 -10.48 -29.06
C PHE A 271 21.39 -10.30 -30.22
N GLN A 272 21.52 -11.34 -31.04
CA GLN A 272 22.38 -11.32 -32.22
C GLN A 272 21.67 -10.62 -33.39
N ASN A 273 22.37 -9.69 -34.06
CA ASN A 273 21.87 -9.05 -35.29
C ASN A 273 22.35 -9.78 -36.55
N LYS A 274 23.61 -10.23 -36.53
CA LYS A 274 24.25 -11.07 -37.55
C LYS A 274 25.43 -11.82 -36.89
N PRO A 275 26.02 -12.85 -37.51
CA PRO A 275 27.15 -13.56 -36.92
C PRO A 275 28.23 -12.60 -36.37
N ASP A 276 28.67 -12.87 -35.14
CA ASP A 276 29.65 -12.08 -34.38
C ASP A 276 29.23 -10.66 -33.99
N HIS A 277 27.98 -10.26 -34.27
CA HIS A 277 27.47 -8.94 -33.93
C HIS A 277 26.17 -9.03 -33.12
N PHE A 278 26.13 -8.28 -32.03
CA PHE A 278 25.02 -8.29 -31.10
C PHE A 278 24.60 -6.87 -30.74
N VAL A 279 23.34 -6.72 -30.37
CA VAL A 279 22.76 -5.48 -29.86
C VAL A 279 22.48 -5.68 -28.38
N THR A 280 22.76 -4.65 -27.59
CA THR A 280 22.36 -4.59 -26.19
C THR A 280 21.40 -3.44 -25.96
N ILE A 281 20.39 -3.68 -25.15
CA ILE A 281 19.38 -2.72 -24.74
C ILE A 281 19.39 -2.66 -23.21
N PHE A 282 19.65 -1.48 -22.65
CA PHE A 282 19.80 -1.21 -21.23
C PHE A 282 18.62 -0.39 -20.70
N PHE A 283 17.98 -0.92 -19.66
CA PHE A 283 16.99 -0.22 -18.84
C PHE A 283 17.58 -0.01 -17.46
N GLU A 284 17.69 1.24 -16.99
CA GLU A 284 18.15 1.51 -15.63
C GLU A 284 17.04 1.19 -14.61
N ILE A 285 17.32 0.29 -13.66
CA ILE A 285 16.38 -0.18 -12.63
C ILE A 285 16.88 0.13 -11.20
N THR A 286 17.87 1.02 -11.05
CA THR A 286 18.49 1.38 -9.76
C THR A 286 17.46 1.83 -8.73
N GLY A 287 16.51 2.69 -9.11
CA GLY A 287 15.46 3.19 -8.22
C GLY A 287 14.54 2.07 -7.71
N GLN A 288 14.14 1.15 -8.59
CA GLN A 288 13.32 -0.01 -8.23
C GLN A 288 14.03 -0.91 -7.22
N LYS A 289 15.33 -1.19 -7.45
CA LYS A 289 16.12 -2.01 -6.52
C LYS A 289 16.28 -1.36 -5.15
N ARG A 290 16.51 -0.04 -5.08
CA ARG A 290 16.58 0.69 -3.80
C ARG A 290 15.26 0.62 -3.04
N MET A 291 14.12 0.79 -3.70
CA MET A 291 12.81 0.67 -3.06
C MET A 291 12.53 -0.75 -2.56
N GLU A 292 12.92 -1.78 -3.32
CA GLU A 292 12.80 -3.18 -2.92
C GLU A 292 13.66 -3.48 -1.67
N GLU A 293 14.89 -2.96 -1.62
CA GLU A 293 15.80 -3.07 -0.48
C GLU A 293 15.27 -2.33 0.76
N GLU A 294 14.80 -1.09 0.60
CA GLU A 294 14.21 -0.28 1.67
C GLU A 294 12.96 -0.93 2.25
N LEU A 295 12.08 -1.46 1.40
CA LEU A 295 10.90 -2.20 1.82
C LEU A 295 11.30 -3.45 2.61
N ARG A 296 12.23 -4.26 2.09
CA ARG A 296 12.74 -5.44 2.80
C ARG A 296 13.37 -5.09 4.14
N LYS A 297 14.12 -3.98 4.21
CA LYS A 297 14.74 -3.51 5.45
C LYS A 297 13.66 -3.05 6.44
N SER A 298 12.66 -2.32 5.98
CA SER A 298 11.52 -1.89 6.79
C SER A 298 10.72 -3.09 7.32
N GLU A 299 10.42 -4.07 6.47
CA GLU A 299 9.74 -5.32 6.84
C GLU A 299 10.53 -6.11 7.89
N ARG A 300 11.85 -6.27 7.70
CA ARG A 300 12.71 -6.92 8.71
C ARG A 300 12.72 -6.15 10.02
N ASN A 301 12.95 -4.84 9.97
CA ASN A 301 12.95 -3.99 11.17
C ASN A 301 11.61 -4.10 11.94
N PHE A 302 10.48 -4.06 11.22
CA PHE A 302 9.16 -4.24 11.82
C PHE A 302 9.02 -5.62 12.46
N ARG A 303 9.37 -6.68 11.73
CA ARG A 303 9.32 -8.06 12.22
C ARG A 303 10.16 -8.23 13.48
N ASP A 304 11.42 -7.80 13.45
CA ASP A 304 12.36 -7.95 14.55
C ASP A 304 11.90 -7.13 15.78
N THR A 305 11.36 -5.92 15.56
CA THR A 305 10.78 -5.10 16.64
C THR A 305 9.63 -5.81 17.34
N VAL A 306 8.68 -6.41 16.59
CA VAL A 306 7.56 -7.18 17.15
C VAL A 306 8.03 -8.46 17.84
N TRP A 307 9.11 -9.07 17.33
CA TRP A 307 9.69 -10.30 17.87
C TRP A 307 10.33 -10.09 19.25
N ASP A 308 10.98 -8.94 19.45
CA ASP A 308 11.71 -8.60 20.69
C ASP A 308 10.83 -7.95 21.76
N MET A 309 9.54 -7.69 21.48
CA MET A 309 8.62 -7.11 22.46
C MET A 309 8.45 -8.04 23.67
N GLN A 310 8.49 -7.47 24.88
CA GLN A 310 8.12 -8.15 26.12
C GLN A 310 6.59 -8.27 26.30
N VAL A 311 5.84 -8.10 25.22
CA VAL A 311 4.38 -8.20 25.15
C VAL A 311 4.04 -9.37 24.23
N GLY A 312 3.12 -10.24 24.65
CA GLY A 312 2.57 -11.26 23.77
C GLY A 312 1.69 -10.60 22.73
N VAL A 313 1.97 -10.84 21.44
CA VAL A 313 1.20 -10.29 20.32
C VAL A 313 0.64 -11.45 19.50
N LEU A 314 -0.68 -11.42 19.28
CA LEU A 314 -1.38 -12.31 18.36
C LEU A 314 -2.12 -11.49 17.31
N LEU A 315 -2.04 -11.95 16.07
CA LEU A 315 -2.89 -11.47 14.98
C LEU A 315 -3.98 -12.50 14.75
N GLN A 316 -5.23 -12.09 14.86
CA GLN A 316 -6.38 -12.98 14.73
C GLN A 316 -7.28 -12.59 13.56
N GLY A 317 -7.82 -13.57 12.87
CA GLY A 317 -8.73 -13.37 11.74
C GLY A 317 -10.15 -12.98 12.18
N PRO A 318 -11.06 -12.76 11.22
CA PRO A 318 -12.43 -12.33 11.48
C PRO A 318 -13.28 -13.33 12.29
N ARG A 319 -12.83 -14.59 12.42
CA ARG A 319 -13.49 -15.64 13.23
C ARG A 319 -12.75 -15.89 14.55
N ALA A 320 -11.87 -14.96 14.94
CA ALA A 320 -10.98 -15.07 16.10
C ALA A 320 -9.96 -16.22 15.99
N GLU A 321 -9.69 -16.75 14.79
CA GLU A 321 -8.63 -17.72 14.56
C GLU A 321 -7.25 -17.06 14.63
N ILE A 322 -6.27 -17.70 15.27
CA ILE A 322 -4.91 -17.15 15.37
C ILE A 322 -4.17 -17.38 14.05
N LEU A 323 -3.74 -16.28 13.44
CA LEU A 323 -3.02 -16.25 12.17
C LEU A 323 -1.51 -16.11 12.37
N LEU A 324 -1.10 -15.35 13.39
CA LEU A 324 0.31 -15.07 13.68
C LEU A 324 0.50 -14.84 15.18
N SER A 325 1.66 -15.23 15.70
CA SER A 325 2.11 -14.94 17.06
C SER A 325 3.57 -14.49 17.08
N ASN A 326 3.93 -13.60 17.99
CA ASN A 326 5.33 -13.41 18.35
C ASN A 326 5.80 -14.48 19.37
N PRO A 327 7.11 -14.70 19.56
CA PRO A 327 7.62 -15.70 20.51
C PRO A 327 7.17 -15.45 21.95
N LYS A 328 7.03 -14.18 22.33
CA LYS A 328 6.61 -13.83 23.69
C LYS A 328 5.20 -14.33 23.99
N ALA A 329 4.30 -14.34 23.01
CA ALA A 329 2.97 -14.92 23.16
C ALA A 329 3.03 -16.43 23.46
N LEU A 330 3.92 -17.18 22.79
CA LEU A 330 4.12 -18.62 23.03
C LEU A 330 4.64 -18.89 24.44
N GLU A 331 5.63 -18.10 24.89
CA GLU A 331 6.20 -18.16 26.24
C GLU A 331 5.12 -17.88 27.31
N LEU A 332 4.38 -16.78 27.15
CA LEU A 332 3.37 -16.35 28.11
C LEU A 332 2.19 -17.32 28.18
N LEU A 333 1.77 -17.91 27.06
CA LEU A 333 0.68 -18.90 27.05
C LEU A 333 1.16 -20.32 27.41
N GLY A 334 2.47 -20.58 27.33
CA GLY A 334 3.04 -21.91 27.56
C GLY A 334 2.57 -22.92 26.51
N LEU A 335 2.56 -22.54 25.24
CA LEU A 335 2.08 -23.34 24.11
C LEU A 335 3.10 -23.32 22.96
N SER A 336 3.14 -24.38 22.15
CA SER A 336 3.91 -24.36 20.90
C SER A 336 3.14 -23.63 19.80
N GLU A 337 3.86 -23.18 18.78
CA GLU A 337 3.26 -22.52 17.61
C GLU A 337 2.22 -23.41 16.91
N GLU A 338 2.52 -24.71 16.76
CA GLU A 338 1.61 -25.70 16.16
C GLU A 338 0.31 -25.88 16.97
N GLN A 339 0.38 -25.74 18.30
CA GLN A 339 -0.81 -25.81 19.16
C GLN A 339 -1.65 -24.53 19.12
N LEU A 340 -1.04 -23.40 18.71
CA LEU A 340 -1.66 -22.09 18.77
C LEU A 340 -2.27 -21.66 17.42
N LEU A 341 -1.53 -21.86 16.32
CA LEU A 341 -1.96 -21.42 14.99
C LEU A 341 -3.24 -22.13 14.52
N GLY A 342 -4.17 -21.34 13.96
CA GLY A 342 -5.46 -21.83 13.46
C GLY A 342 -6.49 -22.17 14.54
N ARG A 343 -6.13 -22.13 15.82
CA ARG A 343 -7.08 -22.24 16.94
C ARG A 343 -7.76 -20.90 17.21
N THR A 344 -8.90 -20.94 17.88
CA THR A 344 -9.56 -19.72 18.36
C THR A 344 -9.07 -19.38 19.77
N SER A 345 -9.15 -18.10 20.15
CA SER A 345 -8.67 -17.65 21.47
C SER A 345 -9.42 -18.20 22.69
N PHE A 346 -10.45 -19.01 22.46
CA PHE A 346 -11.32 -19.60 23.47
C PHE A 346 -11.32 -21.13 23.42
N ASP A 347 -10.20 -21.73 22.98
CA ASP A 347 -10.03 -23.17 23.07
C ASP A 347 -10.25 -23.63 24.53
N PRO A 348 -11.14 -24.62 24.78
CA PRO A 348 -11.44 -25.08 26.14
C PRO A 348 -10.21 -25.56 26.93
N SER A 349 -9.13 -25.95 26.24
CA SER A 349 -7.88 -26.39 26.88
C SER A 349 -7.17 -25.29 27.68
N TRP A 350 -7.50 -24.01 27.46
CA TRP A 350 -6.82 -22.88 28.10
C TRP A 350 -7.43 -22.44 29.44
N ASN A 351 -8.59 -23.02 29.80
CA ASN A 351 -9.29 -22.84 31.08
C ASN A 351 -9.19 -21.42 31.66
N VAL A 352 -9.82 -20.47 30.95
CA VAL A 352 -9.75 -19.04 31.26
C VAL A 352 -10.72 -18.68 32.39
N ILE A 353 -10.28 -17.84 33.33
CA ILE A 353 -11.08 -17.37 34.47
C ILE A 353 -11.06 -15.85 34.62
N HIS A 354 -12.10 -15.31 35.25
CA HIS A 354 -12.18 -13.94 35.74
C HIS A 354 -11.33 -13.74 37.01
N GLU A 355 -11.16 -12.48 37.42
CA GLU A 355 -10.43 -12.10 38.64
C GLU A 355 -11.04 -12.68 39.93
N ASP A 356 -12.36 -12.92 39.95
CA ASP A 356 -13.08 -13.54 41.07
C ASP A 356 -12.97 -15.08 41.10
N GLY A 357 -12.28 -15.67 40.12
CA GLY A 357 -12.11 -17.12 39.99
C GLY A 357 -13.22 -17.84 39.22
N SER A 358 -14.26 -17.14 38.78
CA SER A 358 -15.33 -17.72 37.96
C SER A 358 -14.85 -18.03 36.53
N PRO A 359 -15.41 -19.04 35.84
CA PRO A 359 -15.06 -19.34 34.44
C PRO A 359 -15.34 -18.13 33.54
N PHE A 360 -14.43 -17.82 32.61
CA PHE A 360 -14.58 -16.74 31.64
C PHE A 360 -14.99 -17.31 30.27
N PRO A 361 -16.26 -17.18 29.84
CA PRO A 361 -16.76 -17.79 28.61
C PRO A 361 -16.09 -17.24 27.34
N GLY A 362 -15.79 -18.12 26.38
CA GLY A 362 -15.14 -17.76 25.13
C GLY A 362 -15.75 -16.59 24.35
N PRO A 363 -17.08 -16.57 24.10
CA PRO A 363 -17.72 -15.48 23.36
C PRO A 363 -17.63 -14.11 24.03
N THR A 364 -17.34 -14.05 25.33
CA THR A 364 -17.17 -12.80 26.07
C THR A 364 -15.70 -12.39 26.23
N HIS A 365 -14.77 -13.16 25.67
CA HIS A 365 -13.35 -12.79 25.63
C HIS A 365 -13.13 -11.51 24.81
N PRO A 366 -12.02 -10.78 25.05
CA PRO A 366 -11.77 -9.48 24.41
C PRO A 366 -11.87 -9.49 22.88
N VAL A 367 -11.36 -10.54 22.22
CA VAL A 367 -11.30 -10.60 20.75
C VAL A 367 -12.67 -10.85 20.12
N PRO A 368 -13.45 -11.89 20.51
CA PRO A 368 -14.84 -12.03 20.08
C PRO A 368 -15.70 -10.79 20.38
N MET A 369 -15.50 -10.14 21.53
CA MET A 369 -16.20 -8.90 21.88
C MET A 369 -15.82 -7.74 20.96
N ALA A 370 -14.53 -7.59 20.61
CA ALA A 370 -14.06 -6.57 19.69
C ALA A 370 -14.66 -6.75 18.28
N ILE A 371 -14.75 -8.01 17.82
CA ILE A 371 -15.38 -8.35 16.53
C ILE A 371 -16.88 -8.04 16.55
N ALA A 372 -17.57 -8.45 17.62
CA ALA A 372 -19.02 -8.28 17.73
C ALA A 372 -19.44 -6.81 17.91
N THR A 373 -18.65 -6.01 18.61
CA THR A 373 -18.97 -4.61 18.92
C THR A 373 -18.35 -3.62 17.94
N LEU A 374 -17.42 -4.07 17.07
CA LEU A 374 -16.61 -3.23 16.18
C LEU A 374 -15.84 -2.13 16.94
N ARG A 375 -15.46 -2.38 18.20
CA ARG A 375 -14.77 -1.43 19.08
C ARG A 375 -13.56 -2.09 19.75
N PRO A 376 -12.54 -1.31 20.11
CA PRO A 376 -11.45 -1.81 20.95
C PRO A 376 -11.95 -2.26 22.32
N ILE A 377 -11.42 -3.37 22.81
CA ILE A 377 -11.65 -3.87 24.17
C ILE A 377 -10.30 -3.84 24.88
N LEU A 378 -10.18 -3.06 25.95
CA LEU A 378 -8.88 -2.73 26.55
C LEU A 378 -8.87 -3.06 28.06
N GLY A 379 -7.71 -3.44 28.57
CA GLY A 379 -7.41 -3.58 29.99
C GLY A 379 -8.10 -4.76 30.66
N VAL A 380 -8.54 -5.78 29.91
CA VAL A 380 -9.25 -6.92 30.50
C VAL A 380 -8.24 -7.85 31.17
N ILE A 381 -8.38 -8.04 32.48
CA ILE A 381 -7.55 -8.98 33.24
C ILE A 381 -8.21 -10.35 33.23
N MET A 382 -7.45 -11.37 32.83
CA MET A 382 -7.91 -12.76 32.82
C MET A 382 -6.81 -13.72 33.27
N GLY A 383 -7.21 -14.74 34.00
CA GLY A 383 -6.32 -15.82 34.40
C GLY A 383 -6.31 -16.90 33.33
N VAL A 384 -5.16 -17.23 32.77
CA VAL A 384 -5.01 -18.24 31.71
C VAL A 384 -4.19 -19.42 32.24
N ALA A 385 -4.72 -20.63 32.10
CA ALA A 385 -3.97 -21.83 32.47
C ALA A 385 -2.93 -22.13 31.39
N ARG A 386 -1.72 -22.51 31.79
CA ARG A 386 -0.62 -22.88 30.87
C ARG A 386 -0.43 -24.39 30.91
N PRO A 387 -1.03 -25.16 29.97
CA PRO A 387 -1.11 -26.62 30.11
C PRO A 387 0.25 -27.32 30.16
N LEU A 388 1.25 -26.79 29.46
CA LEU A 388 2.60 -27.36 29.44
C LEU A 388 3.43 -27.01 30.70
N ILE A 389 3.11 -25.91 31.37
CA ILE A 389 3.84 -25.42 32.54
C ILE A 389 3.17 -25.87 33.84
N GLY A 390 1.84 -26.07 33.81
CA GLY A 390 1.05 -26.56 34.94
C GLY A 390 0.66 -25.47 35.95
N ASP A 391 0.84 -24.20 35.61
CA ASP A 391 0.45 -23.06 36.44
C ASP A 391 -0.57 -22.15 35.74
N ARG A 392 -0.86 -21.00 36.36
CA ARG A 392 -1.77 -19.98 35.84
C ARG A 392 -1.06 -18.64 35.81
N VAL A 393 -1.13 -18.00 34.64
CA VAL A 393 -0.64 -16.63 34.43
C VAL A 393 -1.82 -15.67 34.45
N TRP A 394 -1.64 -14.49 35.02
CA TRP A 394 -2.59 -13.39 34.90
C TRP A 394 -2.15 -12.48 33.76
N LEU A 395 -3.02 -12.30 32.78
CA LEU A 395 -2.76 -11.48 31.61
C LEU A 395 -3.67 -10.26 31.60
N ALA A 396 -3.11 -9.09 31.35
CA ALA A 396 -3.87 -7.91 30.94
C ALA A 396 -3.92 -7.89 29.42
N VAL A 397 -5.13 -7.97 28.85
CA VAL A 397 -5.38 -8.24 27.43
C VAL A 397 -6.09 -7.04 26.79
N ASP A 398 -5.56 -6.61 25.65
CA ASP A 398 -6.15 -5.63 24.75
C ASP A 398 -6.46 -6.29 23.40
N ALA A 399 -7.61 -5.95 22.82
CA ALA A 399 -8.04 -6.42 21.51
C ALA A 399 -8.46 -5.22 20.63
N LEU A 400 -7.72 -4.98 19.55
CA LEU A 400 -7.91 -3.86 18.64
C LEU A 400 -8.34 -4.37 17.24
N PRO A 401 -9.59 -4.16 16.82
CA PRO A 401 -10.04 -4.57 15.49
C PRO A 401 -9.48 -3.63 14.41
N GLN A 402 -9.08 -4.21 13.29
CA GLN A 402 -8.69 -3.52 12.06
C GLN A 402 -9.69 -3.86 10.96
N PHE A 403 -10.05 -2.85 10.17
CA PHE A 403 -11.13 -2.95 9.19
C PHE A 403 -10.60 -2.97 7.76
N ASP A 404 -11.36 -3.58 6.86
CA ASP A 404 -11.14 -3.47 5.41
C ASP A 404 -11.80 -2.22 4.83
N GLU A 405 -11.68 -2.02 3.51
CA GLU A 405 -12.27 -0.87 2.79
C GLU A 405 -13.80 -0.83 2.87
N ASN A 406 -14.45 -1.96 3.18
CA ASN A 406 -15.91 -2.08 3.29
C ASN A 406 -16.41 -1.89 4.74
N GLY A 407 -15.50 -1.64 5.69
CA GLY A 407 -15.82 -1.48 7.11
C GLY A 407 -16.04 -2.80 7.86
N ALA A 408 -15.77 -3.95 7.24
CA ALA A 408 -15.80 -5.25 7.92
C ALA A 408 -14.48 -5.49 8.66
N VAL A 409 -14.52 -6.29 9.73
CA VAL A 409 -13.29 -6.66 10.46
C VAL A 409 -12.42 -7.52 9.56
N ARG A 410 -11.24 -7.01 9.20
CA ARG A 410 -10.19 -7.73 8.48
C ARG A 410 -9.42 -8.65 9.42
N GLN A 411 -9.05 -8.13 10.58
CA GLN A 411 -8.26 -8.82 11.60
C GLN A 411 -8.34 -8.10 12.95
N VAL A 412 -7.91 -8.75 14.02
CA VAL A 412 -7.81 -8.18 15.37
C VAL A 412 -6.38 -8.35 15.86
N VAL A 413 -5.77 -7.25 16.30
CA VAL A 413 -4.49 -7.27 17.02
C VAL A 413 -4.79 -7.48 18.49
N CYS A 414 -4.38 -8.61 19.04
CA CYS A 414 -4.50 -8.95 20.44
C CYS A 414 -3.12 -8.81 21.10
N THR A 415 -3.03 -8.02 22.16
CA THR A 415 -1.80 -7.87 22.93
C THR A 415 -2.04 -8.20 24.39
N PHE A 416 -1.07 -8.85 25.02
CA PHE A 416 -1.17 -9.17 26.43
C PHE A 416 0.15 -9.15 27.17
N VAL A 417 0.10 -8.71 28.41
CA VAL A 417 1.24 -8.62 29.32
C VAL A 417 0.98 -9.42 30.58
N ASP A 418 2.05 -10.03 31.12
CA ASP A 418 2.00 -10.72 32.40
C ASP A 418 1.86 -9.71 33.55
N VAL A 419 0.80 -9.87 34.33
CA VAL A 419 0.51 -9.09 35.53
C VAL A 419 0.43 -9.98 36.79
N THR A 420 0.98 -11.19 36.73
CA THR A 420 0.97 -12.18 37.81
C THR A 420 1.68 -11.68 39.05
N GLU A 421 2.86 -11.06 38.90
CA GLU A 421 3.61 -10.48 40.03
C GLU A 421 2.83 -9.33 40.68
N ARG A 422 2.22 -8.47 39.85
CA ARG A 422 1.35 -7.39 40.34
C ARG A 422 0.16 -7.96 41.13
N LYS A 423 -0.50 -8.99 40.61
CA LYS A 423 -1.64 -9.65 41.26
C LYS A 423 -1.28 -10.35 42.57
N THR A 424 -0.15 -11.03 42.61
CA THR A 424 0.34 -11.67 43.84
C THR A 424 0.76 -10.63 44.89
N ALA A 425 1.35 -9.51 44.48
CA ALA A 425 1.63 -8.40 45.39
C ALA A 425 0.36 -7.76 45.95
N GLU A 426 -0.65 -7.49 45.11
CA GLU A 426 -1.97 -6.99 45.53
C GLU A 426 -2.63 -7.93 46.56
N MET A 427 -2.66 -9.23 46.28
CA MET A 427 -3.24 -10.23 47.19
C MET A 427 -2.50 -10.27 48.53
N LYS A 428 -1.15 -10.23 48.50
CA LYS A 428 -0.33 -10.24 49.72
C LYS A 428 -0.60 -9.02 50.61
N VAL A 429 -0.84 -7.85 50.01
CA VAL A 429 -1.22 -6.64 50.77
C VAL A 429 -2.57 -6.85 51.45
N VAL A 430 -3.56 -7.39 50.74
CA VAL A 430 -4.89 -7.68 51.31
C VAL A 430 -4.80 -8.67 52.47
N ASP A 431 -4.03 -9.75 52.32
CA ASP A 431 -3.84 -10.74 53.39
C ASP A 431 -3.13 -10.15 54.62
N LEU A 432 -2.08 -9.34 54.41
CA LEU A 432 -1.37 -8.65 55.49
C LEU A 432 -2.27 -7.65 56.23
N LEU A 433 -3.16 -6.94 55.51
CA LEU A 433 -4.14 -6.05 56.13
C LEU A 433 -5.09 -6.83 57.03
N ARG A 434 -5.60 -7.97 56.55
CA ARG A 434 -6.49 -8.84 57.31
C ARG A 434 -5.81 -9.43 58.55
N GLU A 435 -4.55 -9.86 58.43
CA GLU A 435 -3.77 -10.35 59.56
C GLU A 435 -3.59 -9.25 60.62
N LYS A 436 -3.23 -8.03 60.19
CA LYS A 436 -3.09 -6.87 61.08
C LYS A 436 -4.39 -6.54 61.82
N GLU A 437 -5.54 -6.59 61.15
CA GLU A 437 -6.84 -6.35 61.78
C GLU A 437 -7.16 -7.38 62.88
N ILE A 438 -6.90 -8.66 62.63
CA ILE A 438 -7.10 -9.73 63.63
C ILE A 438 -6.18 -9.53 64.83
N LEU A 439 -4.90 -9.20 64.60
CA LEU A 439 -3.93 -8.93 65.66
C LEU A 439 -4.34 -7.74 66.53
N LEU A 440 -4.82 -6.65 65.92
CA LEU A 440 -5.28 -5.47 66.67
C LEU A 440 -6.46 -5.83 67.59
N LYS A 441 -7.43 -6.61 67.12
CA LYS A 441 -8.57 -7.08 67.94
C LYS A 441 -8.11 -7.95 69.12
N GLU A 442 -7.17 -8.86 68.90
CA GLU A 442 -6.63 -9.73 69.97
C GLU A 442 -5.89 -8.92 71.05
N VAL A 443 -5.08 -7.92 70.64
CA VAL A 443 -4.40 -7.01 71.58
C VAL A 443 -5.41 -6.24 72.42
N GLN A 444 -6.46 -5.70 71.81
CA GLN A 444 -7.53 -4.99 72.53
C GLN A 444 -8.20 -5.88 73.58
N HIS A 445 -8.55 -7.12 73.22
CA HIS A 445 -9.12 -8.08 74.16
C HIS A 445 -8.16 -8.39 75.33
N ARG A 446 -6.86 -8.55 75.06
CA ARG A 446 -5.85 -8.80 76.11
C ARG A 446 -5.67 -7.63 77.05
N ILE A 447 -5.64 -6.40 76.55
CA ILE A 447 -5.54 -5.20 77.38
C ILE A 447 -6.73 -5.11 78.32
N LYS A 448 -7.96 -5.33 77.81
CA LYS A 448 -9.17 -5.37 78.64
C LYS A 448 -9.10 -6.46 79.71
N ASN A 449 -8.63 -7.66 79.35
CA ASN A 449 -8.47 -8.76 80.31
C ASN A 449 -7.43 -8.43 81.40
N ASN A 450 -6.28 -7.87 81.03
CA ASN A 450 -5.23 -7.49 81.98
C ASN A 450 -5.72 -6.41 82.96
N MET A 451 -6.45 -5.41 82.47
CA MET A 451 -7.05 -4.37 83.32
C MET A 451 -8.07 -4.97 84.31
N ASN A 452 -8.90 -5.92 83.87
CA ASN A 452 -9.85 -6.63 84.75
C ASN A 452 -9.13 -7.43 85.85
N ILE A 453 -8.03 -8.11 85.52
CA ILE A 453 -7.22 -8.87 86.50
C ILE A 453 -6.59 -7.91 87.51
N LEU A 454 -5.97 -6.82 87.04
CA LEU A 454 -5.36 -5.81 87.91
C LEU A 454 -6.38 -5.19 88.86
N GLY A 455 -7.56 -4.82 88.35
CA GLY A 455 -8.66 -4.30 89.16
C GLY A 455 -9.14 -5.30 90.22
N SER A 456 -9.20 -6.60 89.88
CA SER A 456 -9.60 -7.66 90.82
C SER A 456 -8.56 -7.89 91.92
N LEU A 457 -7.28 -7.94 91.57
CA LEU A 457 -6.18 -8.10 92.53
C LEU A 457 -6.11 -6.92 93.50
N LEU A 458 -6.22 -5.69 93.01
CA LEU A 458 -6.22 -4.50 93.86
C LEU A 458 -7.44 -4.45 94.78
N ARG A 459 -8.60 -4.95 94.32
CA ARG A 459 -9.80 -5.05 95.15
C ARG A 459 -9.61 -6.05 96.29
N LEU A 460 -9.11 -7.25 96.00
CA LEU A 460 -8.77 -8.24 97.02
C LEU A 460 -7.73 -7.71 98.00
N GLN A 461 -6.70 -7.02 97.51
CA GLN A 461 -5.69 -6.39 98.36
C GLN A 461 -6.33 -5.34 99.28
N ALA A 462 -7.24 -4.50 98.76
CA ALA A 462 -7.95 -3.49 99.56
C ALA A 462 -8.77 -4.13 100.70
N GLU A 463 -9.47 -5.24 100.42
CA GLU A 463 -10.27 -5.97 101.42
C GLU A 463 -9.43 -6.52 102.57
N THR A 464 -8.17 -6.91 102.31
CA THR A 464 -7.24 -7.43 103.33
C THR A 464 -6.53 -6.36 104.16
N GLN A 465 -6.59 -5.08 103.77
CA GLN A 465 -5.91 -4.02 104.53
C GLN A 465 -6.69 -3.64 105.79
N GLU A 466 -6.01 -3.61 106.94
CA GLU A 466 -6.59 -3.12 108.20
C GLU A 466 -6.59 -1.59 108.30
N ASN A 467 -5.59 -0.93 107.70
CA ASN A 467 -5.51 0.53 107.67
C ASN A 467 -6.53 1.09 106.68
N GLN A 468 -7.48 1.88 107.19
CA GLN A 468 -8.55 2.51 106.42
C GLN A 468 -8.02 3.42 105.30
N GLU A 469 -6.94 4.17 105.55
CA GLU A 469 -6.32 5.04 104.55
C GLU A 469 -5.70 4.23 103.39
N ALA A 470 -5.04 3.11 103.71
CA ALA A 470 -4.49 2.20 102.70
C ALA A 470 -5.60 1.50 101.88
N ARG A 471 -6.69 1.09 102.55
CA ARG A 471 -7.87 0.51 101.90
C ARG A 471 -8.53 1.51 100.94
N ASP A 472 -8.70 2.75 101.36
CA ASP A 472 -9.32 3.80 100.54
C ASP A 472 -8.42 4.18 99.34
N ALA A 473 -7.09 4.17 99.52
CA ALA A 473 -6.14 4.38 98.43
C ALA A 473 -6.20 3.26 97.37
N LEU A 474 -6.27 1.99 97.79
CA LEU A 474 -6.40 0.85 96.88
C LEU A 474 -7.76 0.84 96.18
N GLN A 475 -8.85 1.14 96.88
CA GLN A 475 -10.17 1.26 96.27
C GLN A 475 -10.22 2.40 95.25
N ALA A 476 -9.51 3.50 95.49
CA ALA A 476 -9.34 4.56 94.51
C ALA A 476 -8.61 4.08 93.25
N ALA A 477 -7.57 3.26 93.39
CA ALA A 477 -6.87 2.65 92.26
C ALA A 477 -7.76 1.69 91.45
N VAL A 478 -8.58 0.87 92.12
CA VAL A 478 -9.58 -0.01 91.46
C VAL A 478 -10.57 0.81 90.64
N ASN A 479 -11.12 1.87 91.22
CA ASN A 479 -12.08 2.74 90.52
C ASN A 479 -11.43 3.43 89.31
N ARG A 480 -10.16 3.82 89.43
CA ARG A 480 -9.41 4.42 88.32
C ARG A 480 -9.16 3.45 87.16
N ILE A 481 -8.83 2.19 87.46
CA ILE A 481 -8.72 1.14 86.43
C ILE A 481 -10.08 0.91 85.77
N ALA A 482 -11.18 0.90 86.53
CA ALA A 482 -12.52 0.76 85.98
C ALA A 482 -12.88 1.91 85.02
N SER A 483 -12.58 3.16 85.38
CA SER A 483 -12.74 4.30 84.48
C SER A 483 -11.84 4.20 83.24
N MET A 484 -10.59 3.73 83.40
CA MET A 484 -9.66 3.52 82.27
C MET A 484 -10.16 2.43 81.31
N MET A 485 -10.82 1.39 81.81
CA MET A 485 -11.46 0.38 80.95
C MET A 485 -12.62 0.96 80.14
N VAL A 486 -13.42 1.87 80.70
CA VAL A 486 -14.49 2.58 79.99
C VAL A 486 -13.90 3.47 78.89
N LEU A 487 -12.87 4.24 79.23
CA LEU A 487 -12.15 5.09 78.28
C LEU A 487 -11.61 4.27 77.11
N TYR A 488 -10.99 3.12 77.41
CA TYR A 488 -10.42 2.20 76.42
C TYR A 488 -11.49 1.54 75.53
N ASP A 489 -12.60 1.07 76.11
CA ASP A 489 -13.69 0.43 75.36
C ASP A 489 -14.38 1.42 74.40
N LYS A 490 -14.47 2.71 74.75
CA LYS A 490 -15.07 3.75 73.88
C LYS A 490 -14.13 4.21 72.75
N LEU A 491 -12.85 4.40 73.03
CA LEU A 491 -11.87 4.84 72.01
C LEU A 491 -11.65 3.79 70.91
N TYR A 492 -11.74 2.51 71.25
CA TYR A 492 -11.41 1.42 70.33
C TYR A 492 -12.64 0.71 69.72
N ARG A 493 -13.87 1.11 70.08
CA ARG A 493 -15.11 0.61 69.45
C ARG A 493 -15.56 1.41 68.23
N SER A 494 -15.05 2.61 68.00
CA SER A 494 -15.34 3.35 66.78
C SER A 494 -14.54 2.76 65.62
N ASP A 495 -15.23 2.26 64.59
CA ASP A 495 -14.62 1.79 63.32
C ASP A 495 -13.89 2.90 62.54
N THR A 496 -13.89 4.13 63.06
CA THR A 496 -13.28 5.31 62.44
C THR A 496 -11.83 5.46 62.90
N VAL A 497 -10.90 5.08 62.04
CA VAL A 497 -9.47 5.31 62.26
C VAL A 497 -9.18 6.81 62.19
N GLY A 498 -8.70 7.38 63.29
CA GLY A 498 -7.88 8.60 63.28
C GLY A 498 -8.49 9.87 63.87
N SER A 499 -9.83 9.98 64.01
CA SER A 499 -10.43 11.21 64.53
C SER A 499 -11.84 10.99 65.06
N ILE A 500 -12.08 11.34 66.33
CA ILE A 500 -13.37 11.13 67.02
C ILE A 500 -13.91 12.49 67.48
N SER A 501 -15.24 12.66 67.45
CA SER A 501 -15.90 13.85 68.00
C SER A 501 -15.81 13.86 69.53
N MET A 502 -15.35 14.98 70.09
CA MET A 502 -15.36 15.22 71.52
C MET A 502 -16.80 15.20 72.10
N ASN A 503 -17.78 15.66 71.32
CA ASN A 503 -19.19 15.69 71.73
C ASN A 503 -19.81 14.29 71.77
N ASP A 504 -19.36 13.35 70.93
CA ASP A 504 -19.79 11.95 71.00
C ASP A 504 -19.10 11.18 72.14
N TYR A 505 -17.90 11.61 72.52
CA TYR A 505 -17.05 10.89 73.49
C TYR A 505 -17.25 11.34 74.94
N LEU A 506 -17.09 12.64 75.23
CA LEU A 506 -17.00 13.14 76.61
C LEU A 506 -18.31 13.10 77.41
N PRO A 507 -19.49 13.50 76.89
CA PRO A 507 -20.74 13.42 77.64
C PRO A 507 -21.05 12.00 78.13
N ASP A 508 -20.77 11.07 77.24
CA ASP A 508 -20.99 9.65 77.37
C ASP A 508 -20.07 9.02 78.43
N LEU A 509 -18.81 9.42 78.42
CA LEU A 509 -17.83 9.09 79.46
C LEU A 509 -18.23 9.68 80.83
N VAL A 510 -18.58 10.96 80.86
CA VAL A 510 -18.96 11.69 82.07
C VAL A 510 -20.16 11.04 82.75
N GLY A 511 -21.17 10.62 81.97
CA GLY A 511 -22.33 9.89 82.47
C GLY A 511 -21.97 8.56 83.13
N GLU A 512 -21.02 7.81 82.57
CA GLU A 512 -20.54 6.56 83.16
C GLU A 512 -19.74 6.76 84.44
N ILE A 513 -18.84 7.75 84.46
CA ILE A 513 -18.07 8.11 85.65
C ILE A 513 -19.02 8.53 86.79
N ALA A 514 -20.01 9.38 86.48
CA ALA A 514 -21.01 9.81 87.45
C ALA A 514 -21.77 8.61 88.05
N ARG A 515 -22.22 7.65 87.23
CA ARG A 515 -22.91 6.44 87.70
C ARG A 515 -22.03 5.58 88.62
N ASN A 516 -20.75 5.42 88.30
CA ASN A 516 -19.83 4.58 89.06
C ASN A 516 -19.40 5.20 90.40
N LEU A 517 -19.31 6.53 90.47
CA LEU A 517 -18.90 7.24 91.69
C LEU A 517 -20.07 7.55 92.65
N SER A 518 -21.32 7.54 92.15
CA SER A 518 -22.50 7.86 92.95
C SER A 518 -22.90 6.69 93.86
N ARG A 519 -22.43 6.69 95.11
CA ARG A 519 -22.88 5.73 96.14
C ARG A 519 -23.75 6.32 97.25
N LYS A 520 -24.02 7.63 97.32
CA LYS A 520 -24.85 8.20 98.41
C LYS A 520 -25.47 9.60 98.23
N GLU A 521 -25.13 10.43 97.24
CA GLU A 521 -25.63 11.83 97.13
C GLU A 521 -25.96 12.23 95.68
N SER A 522 -27.01 13.03 95.50
CA SER A 522 -27.54 13.49 94.20
C SER A 522 -26.71 14.65 93.63
N VAL A 523 -25.60 14.34 92.96
CA VAL A 523 -24.81 15.35 92.22
C VAL A 523 -25.32 15.48 90.79
N GLU A 524 -25.69 16.69 90.39
CA GLU A 524 -26.11 17.00 89.02
C GLU A 524 -24.89 17.28 88.14
N VAL A 525 -24.75 16.54 87.05
CA VAL A 525 -23.65 16.73 86.09
C VAL A 525 -24.20 17.22 84.76
N ARG A 526 -23.71 18.36 84.26
CA ARG A 526 -24.10 18.95 82.98
C ARG A 526 -22.90 19.08 82.05
N THR A 527 -23.11 18.73 80.78
CA THR A 527 -22.09 18.81 79.73
C THR A 527 -22.54 19.72 78.59
N GLU A 528 -21.70 20.66 78.18
CA GLU A 528 -21.91 21.58 77.06
C GLU A 528 -20.67 21.53 76.14
N ILE A 529 -20.65 20.59 75.20
CA ILE A 529 -19.46 20.24 74.43
C ILE A 529 -19.74 20.51 72.96
N GLU A 530 -18.94 21.39 72.35
CA GLU A 530 -18.96 21.63 70.91
C GLU A 530 -18.43 20.39 70.16
N ASP A 531 -18.93 20.17 68.95
CA ASP A 531 -18.51 19.07 68.08
C ASP A 531 -17.11 19.34 67.50
N ILE A 532 -16.09 19.03 68.31
CA ILE A 532 -14.67 19.23 68.00
C ILE A 532 -14.04 17.87 67.74
N VAL A 533 -13.42 17.70 66.58
CA VAL A 533 -12.81 16.44 66.16
C VAL A 533 -11.35 16.43 66.60
N LEU A 534 -10.97 15.42 67.39
CA LEU A 534 -9.62 15.28 67.93
C LEU A 534 -9.04 13.90 67.66
N ASP A 535 -7.71 13.80 67.68
CA ASP A 535 -7.01 12.52 67.66
C ASP A 535 -7.22 11.71 68.94
N GLU A 536 -6.97 10.41 68.86
CA GLU A 536 -7.16 9.45 69.95
C GLU A 536 -6.30 9.79 71.19
N LYS A 537 -5.09 10.31 70.99
CA LYS A 537 -4.14 10.61 72.07
C LYS A 537 -4.62 11.81 72.89
N ARG A 538 -5.17 12.83 72.24
CA ARG A 538 -5.77 14.00 72.88
C ARG A 538 -7.06 13.64 73.60
N LEU A 539 -7.95 12.89 72.96
CA LEU A 539 -9.22 12.47 73.59
C LEU A 539 -9.02 11.56 74.80
N SER A 540 -8.12 10.59 74.72
CA SER A 540 -7.77 9.73 75.86
C SER A 540 -7.23 10.55 77.03
N SER A 541 -6.34 11.50 76.76
CA SER A 541 -5.77 12.39 77.78
C SER A 541 -6.84 13.26 78.43
N LEU A 542 -7.75 13.85 77.66
CA LEU A 542 -8.89 14.63 78.16
C LEU A 542 -9.85 13.79 79.00
N GLY A 543 -10.15 12.57 78.55
CA GLY A 543 -11.01 11.65 79.29
C GLY A 543 -10.43 11.28 80.66
N ILE A 544 -9.11 11.05 80.74
CA ILE A 544 -8.43 10.81 82.02
C ILE A 544 -8.44 12.06 82.90
N ILE A 545 -8.17 13.24 82.33
CA ILE A 545 -8.21 14.51 83.08
C ILE A 545 -9.60 14.73 83.69
N VAL A 546 -10.66 14.62 82.89
CA VAL A 546 -12.04 14.77 83.34
C VAL A 546 -12.36 13.76 84.45
N ASN A 547 -11.94 12.50 84.31
CA ASN A 547 -12.14 11.48 85.33
C ASN A 547 -11.48 11.83 86.67
N GLU A 548 -10.25 12.33 86.66
CA GLU A 548 -9.56 12.73 87.90
C GLU A 548 -10.23 13.96 88.53
N LEU A 549 -10.64 14.96 87.75
CA LEU A 549 -11.32 16.14 88.26
C LEU A 549 -12.69 15.81 88.87
N MET A 550 -13.46 14.94 88.22
CA MET A 550 -14.72 14.40 88.75
C MET A 550 -14.50 13.62 90.04
N THR A 551 -13.49 12.74 90.07
CA THR A 551 -13.15 11.97 91.27
C THR A 551 -12.77 12.88 92.44
N ASN A 552 -11.98 13.94 92.18
CA ASN A 552 -11.61 14.92 93.20
C ASN A 552 -12.82 15.69 93.72
N SER A 553 -13.73 16.08 92.83
CA SER A 553 -14.95 16.81 93.22
C SER A 553 -15.83 15.96 94.12
N MET A 554 -16.04 14.69 93.76
CA MET A 554 -16.83 13.75 94.57
C MET A 554 -16.19 13.44 95.92
N LYS A 555 -14.86 13.38 96.02
CA LYS A 555 -14.16 13.07 97.28
C LYS A 555 -14.05 14.27 98.22
N TYR A 556 -13.83 15.47 97.69
CA TYR A 556 -13.40 16.62 98.48
C TYR A 556 -14.35 17.81 98.39
N ALA A 557 -14.97 18.07 97.23
CA ALA A 557 -15.71 19.30 97.00
C ALA A 557 -17.14 19.26 97.58
N PHE A 558 -17.77 18.08 97.63
CA PHE A 558 -19.16 17.90 98.06
C PHE A 558 -19.33 17.19 99.41
N LYS A 559 -18.25 17.01 100.19
CA LYS A 559 -18.32 16.38 101.50
C LYS A 559 -19.31 17.15 102.40
N ASP A 560 -20.40 16.51 102.80
CA ASP A 560 -21.53 17.05 103.58
C ASP A 560 -22.46 18.03 102.84
N ARG A 561 -22.53 17.95 101.49
CA ARG A 561 -23.35 18.83 100.65
C ARG A 561 -24.29 18.05 99.72
N ALA A 562 -25.60 18.25 99.90
CA ALA A 562 -26.64 17.52 99.16
C ALA A 562 -26.94 18.06 97.73
N ASP A 563 -26.50 19.29 97.39
CA ASP A 563 -26.76 20.00 96.12
C ASP A 563 -25.50 20.17 95.24
N GLY A 564 -24.66 19.13 95.15
CA GLY A 564 -23.47 19.15 94.31
C GLY A 564 -23.81 19.32 92.81
N ARG A 565 -23.07 20.17 92.11
CA ARG A 565 -23.20 20.42 90.67
C ARG A 565 -21.83 20.47 90.01
N ILE A 566 -21.69 19.73 88.92
CA ILE A 566 -20.51 19.75 88.04
C ILE A 566 -20.95 20.22 86.66
N LYS A 567 -20.23 21.19 86.10
CA LYS A 567 -20.39 21.65 84.73
C LYS A 567 -19.10 21.43 83.96
N ILE A 568 -19.20 20.75 82.82
CA ILE A 568 -18.08 20.51 81.91
C ILE A 568 -18.45 21.16 80.57
N SER A 569 -17.62 22.06 80.08
CA SER A 569 -17.84 22.67 78.77
C SER A 569 -16.59 22.69 77.92
N ALA A 570 -16.75 22.45 76.62
CA ALA A 570 -15.66 22.51 75.66
C ALA A 570 -16.13 23.31 74.44
N ARG A 571 -15.29 24.25 74.00
CA ARG A 571 -15.57 25.09 72.85
C ARG A 571 -14.29 25.50 72.13
N ARG A 572 -14.41 25.82 70.84
CA ARG A 572 -13.33 26.40 70.05
C ARG A 572 -13.21 27.90 70.35
N VAL A 573 -11.99 28.35 70.64
CA VAL A 573 -11.64 29.77 70.87
C VAL A 573 -10.46 30.11 69.94
N GLY A 574 -10.77 30.62 68.75
CA GLY A 574 -9.76 30.82 67.70
C GLY A 574 -9.25 29.49 67.15
N SER A 575 -7.93 29.26 67.19
CA SER A 575 -7.28 27.99 66.81
C SER A 575 -7.09 27.02 67.98
N ARG A 576 -7.62 27.34 69.16
CA ARG A 576 -7.46 26.54 70.38
C ARG A 576 -8.78 25.99 70.86
N VAL A 577 -8.72 24.83 71.49
CA VAL A 577 -9.81 24.22 72.22
C VAL A 577 -9.69 24.62 73.68
N ARG A 578 -10.79 25.13 74.26
CA ARG A 578 -10.88 25.46 75.68
C ARG A 578 -11.86 24.51 76.37
N LEU A 579 -11.34 23.60 77.19
CA LEU A 579 -12.11 22.75 78.09
C LEU A 579 -12.16 23.38 79.49
N ILE A 580 -13.37 23.52 80.04
CA ILE A 580 -13.62 24.09 81.35
C ILE A 580 -14.34 23.05 82.20
N TYR A 581 -13.77 22.75 83.36
CA TYR A 581 -14.40 21.95 84.40
C TYR A 581 -14.71 22.87 85.59
N GLU A 582 -15.96 22.87 86.06
CA GLU A 582 -16.38 23.68 87.19
C GLU A 582 -17.24 22.85 88.17
N ASP A 583 -16.95 22.95 89.46
CA ASP A 583 -17.80 22.43 90.53
C ASP A 583 -18.24 23.55 91.49
N ASN A 584 -19.43 23.38 92.09
CA ASN A 584 -19.96 24.34 93.09
C ASN A 584 -19.57 23.99 94.54
N GLY A 585 -18.53 23.18 94.76
CA GLY A 585 -18.15 22.71 96.09
C GLY A 585 -17.42 23.76 96.93
N ILE A 586 -16.76 23.32 98.00
CA ILE A 586 -16.05 24.20 98.97
C ILE A 586 -14.84 24.97 98.39
N GLY A 587 -14.49 24.73 97.12
CA GLY A 587 -13.31 25.31 96.47
C GLY A 587 -12.00 24.68 96.93
N ILE A 588 -10.88 25.15 96.37
CA ILE A 588 -9.54 24.62 96.68
C ILE A 588 -8.89 25.54 97.74
N PRO A 589 -8.52 25.05 98.94
CA PRO A 589 -7.86 25.85 99.97
C PRO A 589 -6.58 26.55 99.46
N GLU A 590 -6.34 27.81 99.85
CA GLU A 590 -5.13 28.57 99.46
C GLU A 590 -3.82 27.90 99.92
N THR A 591 -3.88 27.06 100.95
CA THR A 591 -2.72 26.33 101.51
C THR A 591 -2.33 25.07 100.73
N ALA A 592 -3.10 24.66 99.72
CA ALA A 592 -2.76 23.55 98.83
C ALA A 592 -1.93 24.07 97.63
N ALA A 593 -0.61 23.94 97.72
CA ALA A 593 0.35 24.35 96.70
C ALA A 593 -0.01 23.80 95.30
N SER A 594 -0.05 24.68 94.30
CA SER A 594 -0.03 24.33 92.87
C SER A 594 0.67 25.45 92.08
N PRO A 595 1.27 25.16 90.91
CA PRO A 595 2.32 25.97 90.29
C PRO A 595 1.78 27.26 89.67
N ARG A 596 2.59 28.32 89.69
CA ARG A 596 2.36 29.52 88.88
C ARG A 596 2.70 29.20 87.42
N SER A 597 1.84 29.70 86.53
CA SER A 597 1.90 29.54 85.09
C SER A 597 3.27 29.85 84.48
N GLY A 598 3.74 28.99 83.56
CA GLY A 598 4.76 29.35 82.55
C GLY A 598 6.23 29.07 82.84
N SER A 599 6.64 27.96 83.48
CA SER A 599 8.07 27.60 83.55
C SER A 599 8.32 26.08 83.54
N PRO A 600 9.41 25.58 82.92
CA PRO A 600 9.78 24.17 82.94
C PRO A 600 10.05 23.72 84.37
N ILE A 601 9.53 22.55 84.75
CA ILE A 601 9.77 21.94 86.06
C ILE A 601 11.18 21.32 86.07
N GLU A 602 12.21 22.15 86.14
CA GLU A 602 13.56 21.73 86.54
C GLU A 602 14.21 22.85 87.37
N ALA A 603 13.95 22.86 88.68
CA ALA A 603 14.82 23.49 89.67
C ALA A 603 14.54 22.89 91.05
N GLU A 604 15.55 22.26 91.64
CA GLU A 604 15.56 21.76 93.01
C GLU A 604 15.15 22.86 93.99
N GLY A 605 14.11 22.59 94.81
CA GLY A 605 13.71 23.46 95.93
C GLY A 605 12.30 24.09 95.89
N SER A 606 11.42 23.71 94.96
CA SER A 606 10.04 24.23 94.90
C SER A 606 9.03 23.40 95.72
N PRO A 607 7.97 24.01 96.32
CA PRO A 607 7.06 23.33 97.24
C PRO A 607 6.18 22.31 96.52
N GLN A 608 6.20 21.06 96.98
CA GLN A 608 5.44 19.92 96.43
C GLN A 608 3.94 20.21 96.31
N VAL A 609 3.38 20.01 95.11
CA VAL A 609 1.94 19.90 94.87
C VAL A 609 1.42 18.69 95.67
N LYS A 610 0.63 18.93 96.73
CA LYS A 610 0.06 17.86 97.55
C LYS A 610 -1.17 17.26 96.85
N GLY A 611 -0.94 16.17 96.12
CA GLY A 611 -1.99 15.31 95.57
C GLY A 611 -1.62 14.71 94.21
N PHE A 612 -1.44 13.39 94.15
CA PHE A 612 -1.08 12.67 92.92
C PHE A 612 -2.03 12.93 91.74
N GLY A 613 -3.34 13.13 92.01
CA GLY A 613 -4.33 13.41 90.96
C GLY A 613 -4.08 14.72 90.21
N LEU A 614 -3.69 15.80 90.90
CA LEU A 614 -3.38 17.09 90.26
C LEU A 614 -2.05 17.05 89.49
N GLN A 615 -1.07 16.27 89.96
CA GLN A 615 0.16 16.02 89.21
C GLN A 615 -0.11 15.29 87.89
N LEU A 616 -0.99 14.29 87.91
CA LEU A 616 -1.42 13.60 86.69
C LEU A 616 -2.11 14.56 85.72
N VAL A 617 -3.04 15.39 86.20
CA VAL A 617 -3.72 16.38 85.35
C VAL A 617 -2.71 17.31 84.69
N ALA A 618 -1.72 17.81 85.43
CA ALA A 618 -0.67 18.65 84.86
C ALA A 618 0.17 17.93 83.78
N MET A 619 0.58 16.68 84.05
CA MET A 619 1.34 15.87 83.08
C MET A 619 0.54 15.61 81.79
N LEU A 620 -0.75 15.30 81.91
CA LEU A 620 -1.62 15.02 80.76
C LEU A 620 -1.95 16.28 79.96
N VAL A 621 -2.10 17.42 80.62
CA VAL A 621 -2.26 18.72 79.95
C VAL A 621 -0.99 19.05 79.15
N GLN A 622 0.20 18.76 79.69
CA GLN A 622 1.45 18.91 78.94
C GLN A 622 1.55 17.91 77.77
N GLN A 623 1.06 16.68 77.93
CA GLN A 623 1.07 15.66 76.87
C GLN A 623 0.22 16.04 75.66
N ILE A 624 -0.80 16.88 75.84
CA ILE A 624 -1.63 17.46 74.78
C ILE A 624 -1.16 18.85 74.34
N ASP A 625 0.06 19.25 74.73
CA ASP A 625 0.65 20.57 74.46
C ASP A 625 -0.22 21.74 74.93
N GLY A 626 -0.92 21.54 76.05
CA GLY A 626 -1.87 22.50 76.62
C GLY A 626 -1.36 23.27 77.84
N THR A 627 -2.16 24.23 78.27
CA THR A 627 -1.98 25.02 79.49
C THR A 627 -3.12 24.82 80.46
N LEU A 628 -2.83 24.78 81.76
CA LEU A 628 -3.80 24.62 82.85
C LEU A 628 -3.86 25.89 83.71
N GLU A 629 -5.04 26.47 83.85
CA GLU A 629 -5.35 27.55 84.78
C GLU A 629 -6.38 27.07 85.82
N ILE A 630 -6.21 27.49 87.08
CA ILE A 630 -7.07 27.06 88.21
C ILE A 630 -7.57 28.31 88.95
N GLU A 631 -8.87 28.57 88.89
CA GLU A 631 -9.53 29.65 89.65
C GLU A 631 -10.10 29.10 90.98
N ARG A 632 -9.87 29.80 92.09
CA ARG A 632 -10.13 29.29 93.47
C ARG A 632 -11.17 30.06 94.30
N HIS A 633 -11.93 30.99 93.70
CA HIS A 633 -12.83 31.86 94.45
C HIS A 633 -14.19 31.19 94.77
N GLY A 634 -14.27 30.47 95.89
CA GLY A 634 -15.53 29.91 96.42
C GLY A 634 -16.16 28.79 95.57
N ARG A 635 -15.43 28.32 94.56
CA ARG A 635 -15.73 27.21 93.65
C ARG A 635 -14.40 26.69 93.08
N ALA A 636 -14.34 25.44 92.61
CA ALA A 636 -13.18 24.96 91.86
C ALA A 636 -13.46 25.04 90.36
N ARG A 637 -12.62 25.77 89.63
CA ARG A 637 -12.72 25.89 88.17
C ARG A 637 -11.36 25.67 87.52
N PHE A 638 -11.31 24.70 86.62
CA PHE A 638 -10.12 24.33 85.86
C PHE A 638 -10.34 24.71 84.39
N ILE A 639 -9.41 25.44 83.82
CA ILE A 639 -9.44 25.89 82.42
C ILE A 639 -8.23 25.26 81.74
N ILE A 640 -8.49 24.43 80.74
CA ILE A 640 -7.49 23.74 79.96
C ILE A 640 -7.59 24.26 78.53
N GLU A 641 -6.48 24.76 78.01
CA GLU A 641 -6.38 25.22 76.62
C GLU A 641 -5.30 24.45 75.88
N PHE A 642 -5.60 23.98 74.68
CA PHE A 642 -4.65 23.28 73.82
C PHE A 642 -4.99 23.56 72.35
N ASP A 643 -4.05 23.33 71.45
CA ASP A 643 -4.31 23.48 70.02
C ASP A 643 -5.17 22.29 69.53
N GLU A 644 -6.17 22.55 68.68
CA GLU A 644 -7.00 21.51 68.05
C GLU A 644 -6.16 20.49 67.29
#